data_AF-A0A533B396-F1
#
_entry.id   AF-A0A533B396-F1
#
_cell.length_a   1.000
_cell.length_b   1.000
_cell.length_c   1.000
_cell.angle_alpha   90.00
_cell.angle_beta   90.00
_cell.angle_gamma   90.00
#
_symmetry.space_group_name_H-M   'P 1'
#
loop_
_entity.id
_entity.type
_entity.pdbx_description
1 polymer ?
#
loop_
_entity_poly.entity_id
_entity_poly.type
_entity_poly.pdbx_seq_one_letter_code
_entity_poly.pdbx_strand_id
1 'polypeptide(L)'
;MRQQGGSIQRILQTVSGHGGWLTGLLLVAGCLALPSVGMAAAGAAAGPTEYRDIPYIGSRNLVWIVAQVHLILGGFVLGVPIFAWICEIIGVRTKDPRYERMAKEFTNLLTAAFEITAMLGATLLFVLLAFYPKVMSYFASIFLPTYYIYVLLFIASTTTLYLYWSGFETMKERKGLHLFLGFLLNLFALLIMIVPNAWVSFQASPVVLPEGMGAWEKAFAAVQNPTWVPLNVHRFIANVVLGGFICGAYAAVKYLGAESQEERDHYDWMGYVGNFIGIFGLLPLPFAGYWLMMEVYRYNQQMGITLMGGFLSWLFILQAVLIGALFLGSNYYFWLGLAYRVEGAERYKKPILWMLVLLLICFGIWLTPHSLVASLQEARAMGGTHHPILGVFGVMSAKMTAVNLMLLITFASFLMYQRANKVETVSWAKGARLAQYVIIVAAGIYIIWAGVYGYFVPAIVRVYVLSVSQVLTVLGVFILVTIIVVLSMRNAKIGPLHWGRMPVRSQHILILNAVVVILTMSLMGYARSSSRVHWHIYGVLEDTSPHAYSPALGHAGAFMALSTFIVLSLVAFVFWMVSSAIRRPAFSIQYFFPASFLMWVSSLLDRPAGPAPQVSKRPNFFRKAAATACGFLIAFTLLAFQVPQMASIPPKHEEFDSSQIKTQGDLIKVGQKLFFSKGQCALCHSIGPSESARCPDLKGMGAKLTREFMYESLTQPEAYIYLDYRHEGPPKQYPARMPHINKPPVGLSEPELLAVIAFVQSLGGEVTIQPEELKAFMATSVSTGAS
;
A
#
# COMPACT_ATOMS: atom_id res chain seq x y z
N MET A 1 -15.46 70.88 -5.77
CA MET A 1 -15.46 69.42 -6.08
C MET A 1 -14.27 69.06 -6.96
N ARG A 2 -13.09 68.95 -6.35
CA ARG A 2 -11.85 68.38 -6.91
C ARG A 2 -10.99 68.02 -5.70
N GLN A 3 -10.32 66.86 -5.74
CA GLN A 3 -9.51 66.20 -4.69
C GLN A 3 -10.25 65.15 -3.85
N GLN A 4 -10.31 63.90 -4.35
CA GLN A 4 -10.34 62.68 -3.50
C GLN A 4 -10.05 61.39 -4.30
N GLY A 5 -9.07 61.41 -5.21
CA GLY A 5 -8.75 60.25 -6.08
C GLY A 5 -7.28 59.78 -6.06
N GLY A 6 -6.45 60.27 -5.15
CA GLY A 6 -4.99 60.07 -5.20
C GLY A 6 -4.35 59.36 -4.00
N SER A 7 -5.15 58.88 -3.04
CA SER A 7 -4.63 58.22 -1.82
C SER A 7 -4.46 56.71 -1.98
N ILE A 8 -5.40 56.03 -2.67
CA ILE A 8 -5.37 54.57 -2.86
C ILE A 8 -4.24 54.14 -3.83
N GLN A 9 -3.98 54.91 -4.89
CA GLN A 9 -2.86 54.63 -5.81
C GLN A 9 -1.49 54.84 -5.15
N ARG A 10 -1.37 55.76 -4.19
CA ARG A 10 -0.13 55.97 -3.44
C ARG A 10 0.14 54.85 -2.43
N ILE A 11 -0.90 54.28 -1.81
CA ILE A 11 -0.79 53.11 -0.93
C ILE A 11 -0.40 51.85 -1.73
N LEU A 12 -0.92 51.67 -2.94
CA LEU A 12 -0.55 50.54 -3.81
C LEU A 12 0.88 50.66 -4.37
N GLN A 13 1.39 51.88 -4.59
CA GLN A 13 2.78 52.09 -5.04
C GLN A 13 3.81 51.91 -3.92
N THR A 14 3.47 52.21 -2.65
CA THR A 14 4.37 51.89 -1.52
C THR A 14 4.43 50.39 -1.22
N VAL A 15 3.43 49.59 -1.61
CA VAL A 15 3.45 48.11 -1.46
C VAL A 15 4.29 47.41 -2.55
N SER A 16 4.55 48.07 -3.69
CA SER A 16 5.49 47.56 -4.71
C SER A 16 6.99 47.74 -4.36
N GLY A 17 7.30 48.41 -3.24
CA GLY A 17 8.67 48.58 -2.76
C GLY A 17 9.01 47.59 -1.64
N HIS A 18 9.85 46.60 -1.94
CA HIS A 18 10.65 45.81 -0.99
C HIS A 18 9.92 44.99 0.11
N GLY A 19 8.58 44.93 0.16
CA GLY A 19 7.83 44.21 1.20
C GLY A 19 7.01 43.00 0.75
N GLY A 20 6.86 42.73 -0.55
CA GLY A 20 5.98 41.66 -1.06
C GLY A 20 6.41 40.23 -0.68
N TRP A 21 7.70 40.03 -0.43
CA TRP A 21 8.24 38.77 0.07
C TRP A 21 7.87 38.53 1.54
N LEU A 22 7.76 39.59 2.35
CA LEU A 22 7.31 39.53 3.73
C LEU A 22 5.82 39.21 3.82
N THR A 23 4.97 39.77 2.95
CA THR A 23 3.54 39.42 2.93
C THR A 23 3.27 38.01 2.42
N GLY A 24 4.06 37.53 1.44
CA GLY A 24 4.04 36.13 1.00
C GLY A 24 4.55 35.15 2.08
N LEU A 25 5.63 35.50 2.77
CA LEU A 25 6.13 34.76 3.94
C LEU A 25 5.16 34.84 5.12
N LEU A 26 4.45 35.95 5.34
CA LEU A 26 3.44 36.08 6.39
C LEU A 26 2.14 35.33 6.06
N LEU A 27 1.83 35.12 4.78
CA LEU A 27 0.71 34.26 4.36
C LEU A 27 1.06 32.78 4.45
N VAL A 28 2.29 32.38 4.06
CA VAL A 28 2.78 31.01 4.22
C VAL A 28 3.06 30.69 5.69
N ALA A 29 3.69 31.60 6.43
CA ALA A 29 3.82 31.53 7.89
C ALA A 29 2.45 31.62 8.55
N GLY A 30 1.50 32.40 8.03
CA GLY A 30 0.11 32.43 8.50
C GLY A 30 -0.60 31.10 8.32
N CYS A 31 -0.43 30.43 7.17
CA CYS A 31 -0.99 29.10 6.90
C CYS A 31 -0.26 27.99 7.68
N LEU A 32 1.05 28.13 7.92
CA LEU A 32 1.85 27.24 8.77
C LEU A 32 1.71 27.55 10.27
N ALA A 33 1.18 28.72 10.63
CA ALA A 33 0.87 29.17 11.99
C ALA A 33 -0.62 29.04 12.33
N LEU A 34 -1.49 28.64 11.40
CA LEU A 34 -2.86 28.21 11.74
C LEU A 34 -2.90 27.08 12.78
N PRO A 35 -1.92 26.16 12.90
CA PRO A 35 -1.82 25.27 14.05
C PRO A 35 -1.55 26.02 15.37
N SER A 36 -0.92 27.20 15.33
CA SER A 36 -0.57 27.99 16.52
C SER A 36 -1.65 28.98 16.98
N VAL A 37 -2.57 29.41 16.09
CA VAL A 37 -3.71 30.27 16.50
C VAL A 37 -4.79 29.47 17.24
N GLY A 38 -4.80 28.14 17.11
CA GLY A 38 -5.57 27.24 17.98
C GLY A 38 -4.90 26.93 19.33
N MET A 39 -3.66 27.39 19.58
CA MET A 39 -2.89 27.08 20.80
C MET A 39 -2.88 28.20 21.86
N ALA A 40 -3.65 29.27 21.67
CA ALA A 40 -3.71 30.40 22.60
C ALA A 40 -5.03 30.49 23.39
N ALA A 41 -5.72 29.36 23.61
CA ALA A 41 -6.88 29.31 24.49
C ALA A 41 -6.95 28.00 25.28
N ALA A 42 -6.08 27.86 26.28
CA ALA A 42 -6.34 27.06 27.48
C ALA A 42 -5.27 27.39 28.52
N GLY A 43 -5.51 28.42 29.32
CA GLY A 43 -4.89 28.54 30.63
C GLY A 43 -5.49 27.47 31.55
N ALA A 44 -4.77 26.38 31.73
CA ALA A 44 -4.84 25.48 32.89
C ALA A 44 -3.70 24.47 32.77
N ALA A 45 -2.97 24.24 33.85
CA ALA A 45 -1.99 23.16 33.93
C ALA A 45 -2.73 21.81 33.80
N ALA A 46 -2.83 21.30 32.57
CA ALA A 46 -3.29 19.96 32.26
C ALA A 46 -2.07 19.09 31.95
N GLY A 47 -2.10 17.81 32.34
CA GLY A 47 -1.05 16.84 32.04
C GLY A 47 -0.71 16.75 30.54
N PRO A 48 0.35 16.01 30.16
CA PRO A 48 0.81 15.96 28.78
C PRO A 48 -0.35 15.55 27.84
N THR A 49 -0.75 16.45 26.94
CA THR A 49 -1.84 16.22 25.99
C THR A 49 -1.54 14.99 25.14
N GLU A 50 -2.33 13.93 25.27
CA GLU A 50 -2.05 12.66 24.57
C GLU A 50 -2.44 12.70 23.08
N TYR A 51 -3.58 13.33 22.79
CA TYR A 51 -4.16 13.47 21.45
C TYR A 51 -4.78 14.85 21.29
N ARG A 52 -4.71 15.41 20.09
CA ARG A 52 -5.44 16.64 19.73
C ARG A 52 -6.45 16.33 18.64
N ASP A 53 -7.54 17.07 18.63
CA ASP A 53 -8.62 16.91 17.66
C ASP A 53 -8.72 18.08 16.68
N ILE A 54 -9.33 17.81 15.53
CA ILE A 54 -9.65 18.76 14.48
C ILE A 54 -11.16 18.76 14.29
N PRO A 55 -11.82 19.91 14.49
CA PRO A 55 -13.25 20.03 14.28
C PRO A 55 -13.68 19.49 12.90
N TYR A 56 -14.83 18.80 12.86
CA TYR A 56 -15.52 18.27 11.67
C TYR A 56 -14.85 17.11 10.92
N ILE A 57 -13.52 17.10 10.77
CA ILE A 57 -12.81 16.07 9.99
C ILE A 57 -12.35 14.91 10.89
N GLY A 58 -11.95 15.23 12.13
CA GLY A 58 -11.31 14.30 13.05
C GLY A 58 -9.84 14.07 12.72
N SER A 59 -9.00 14.04 13.75
CA SER A 59 -7.54 13.88 13.61
C SER A 59 -7.15 12.62 12.83
N ARG A 60 -7.87 11.52 13.05
CA ARG A 60 -7.61 10.22 12.40
C ARG A 60 -7.80 10.22 10.89
N ASN A 61 -8.88 10.83 10.41
CA ASN A 61 -9.14 10.92 8.97
C ASN A 61 -8.14 11.84 8.28
N LEU A 62 -7.78 12.97 8.91
CA LEU A 62 -6.76 13.87 8.35
C LEU A 62 -5.40 13.18 8.25
N VAL A 63 -4.92 12.58 9.35
CA VAL A 63 -3.65 11.85 9.37
C VAL A 63 -3.64 10.78 8.29
N TRP A 64 -4.74 10.05 8.13
CA TRP A 64 -4.86 9.03 7.09
C TRP A 64 -4.77 9.63 5.68
N ILE A 65 -5.52 10.70 5.37
CA ILE A 65 -5.48 11.34 4.04
C ILE A 65 -4.06 11.83 3.72
N VAL A 66 -3.42 12.55 4.64
CA VAL A 66 -2.07 13.10 4.47
C VAL A 66 -1.05 11.97 4.30
N ALA A 67 -1.12 10.94 5.15
CA ALA A 67 -0.24 9.76 5.06
C ALA A 67 -0.43 9.04 3.72
N GLN A 68 -1.68 8.83 3.29
CA GLN A 68 -1.97 8.11 2.06
C GLN A 68 -1.48 8.87 0.82
N VAL A 69 -1.67 10.19 0.77
CA VAL A 69 -1.16 11.04 -0.33
C VAL A 69 0.37 11.00 -0.38
N HIS A 70 1.05 11.14 0.78
CA HIS A 70 2.50 11.03 0.86
C HIS A 70 3.00 9.65 0.41
N LEU A 71 2.38 8.56 0.88
CA LEU A 71 2.81 7.19 0.57
C LEU A 71 2.67 6.84 -0.91
N ILE A 72 1.61 7.30 -1.58
CA ILE A 72 1.42 7.05 -3.01
C ILE A 72 2.45 7.83 -3.84
N LEU A 73 2.67 9.11 -3.55
CA LEU A 73 3.70 9.88 -4.23
C LEU A 73 5.12 9.36 -3.92
N GLY A 74 5.36 8.92 -2.68
CA GLY A 74 6.55 8.18 -2.31
C GLY A 74 6.74 6.92 -3.15
N GLY A 75 5.69 6.13 -3.35
CA GLY A 75 5.73 4.96 -4.23
C GLY A 75 6.10 5.31 -5.68
N PHE A 76 5.61 6.43 -6.19
CA PHE A 76 5.95 6.93 -7.52
C PHE A 76 7.44 7.32 -7.63
N VAL A 77 7.95 8.08 -6.65
CA VAL A 77 9.35 8.51 -6.58
C VAL A 77 10.31 7.34 -6.35
N LEU A 78 9.86 6.25 -5.73
CA LEU A 78 10.63 5.02 -5.55
C LEU A 78 10.59 4.09 -6.78
N GLY A 79 9.49 4.10 -7.54
CA GLY A 79 9.30 3.21 -8.70
C GLY A 79 9.98 3.69 -9.98
N VAL A 80 9.83 4.98 -10.33
CA VAL A 80 10.35 5.54 -11.59
C VAL A 80 11.88 5.49 -11.73
N PRO A 81 12.72 5.67 -10.69
CA PRO A 81 14.17 5.63 -10.84
C PRO A 81 14.70 4.27 -11.33
N ILE A 82 13.99 3.18 -10.98
CA ILE A 82 14.33 1.83 -11.42
C ILE A 82 14.26 1.77 -12.95
N PHE A 83 13.18 2.32 -13.52
CA PHE A 83 12.99 2.32 -14.97
C PHE A 83 13.88 3.31 -15.67
N ALA A 84 14.10 4.50 -15.11
CA ALA A 84 15.04 5.47 -15.68
C ALA A 84 16.43 4.84 -15.83
N TRP A 85 16.91 4.15 -14.79
CA TRP A 85 18.20 3.47 -14.79
C TRP A 85 18.25 2.28 -15.76
N ILE A 86 17.23 1.42 -15.78
CA ILE A 86 17.14 0.30 -16.74
C ILE A 86 17.14 0.81 -18.18
N CYS A 87 16.40 1.88 -18.46
CA CYS A 87 16.35 2.49 -19.78
C CYS A 87 17.71 3.05 -20.18
N GLU A 88 18.41 3.71 -19.26
CA GLU A 88 19.77 4.19 -19.53
C GLU A 88 20.74 3.04 -19.84
N ILE A 89 20.71 1.96 -19.05
CA ILE A 89 21.51 0.74 -19.31
C ILE A 89 21.24 0.21 -20.73
N ILE A 90 19.96 0.10 -21.11
CA ILE A 90 19.58 -0.36 -22.44
C ILE A 90 20.07 0.62 -23.50
N GLY A 91 19.90 1.93 -23.31
CA GLY A 91 20.38 2.97 -24.22
C GLY A 91 21.88 2.90 -24.45
N VAL A 92 22.68 2.76 -23.39
CA VAL A 92 24.14 2.64 -23.47
C VAL A 92 24.57 1.35 -24.17
N ARG A 93 23.90 0.22 -23.88
CA ARG A 93 24.26 -1.08 -24.49
C ARG A 93 23.82 -1.21 -25.95
N THR A 94 22.64 -0.68 -26.29
CA THR A 94 22.05 -0.81 -27.63
C THR A 94 22.38 0.35 -28.55
N LYS A 95 22.88 1.46 -27.99
CA LYS A 95 23.10 2.74 -28.69
C LYS A 95 21.82 3.31 -29.32
N ASP A 96 20.65 2.95 -28.79
CA ASP A 96 19.36 3.47 -29.25
C ASP A 96 19.01 4.76 -28.48
N PRO A 97 18.96 5.93 -29.15
CA PRO A 97 18.76 7.22 -28.50
C PRO A 97 17.37 7.37 -27.86
N ARG A 98 16.39 6.53 -28.22
CA ARG A 98 15.04 6.57 -27.64
C ARG A 98 15.05 6.25 -26.16
N TYR A 99 15.87 5.28 -25.76
CA TYR A 99 15.97 4.86 -24.35
C TYR A 99 16.70 5.89 -23.50
N GLU A 100 17.74 6.52 -24.03
CA GLU A 100 18.47 7.59 -23.34
C GLU A 100 17.59 8.84 -23.16
N ARG A 101 16.83 9.23 -24.21
CA ARG A 101 15.83 10.30 -24.13
C ARG A 101 14.77 9.99 -23.06
N MET A 102 14.24 8.78 -23.05
CA MET A 102 13.23 8.36 -22.07
C MET A 102 13.77 8.34 -20.64
N ALA A 103 15.01 7.87 -20.42
CA ALA A 103 15.67 7.89 -19.12
C ALA A 103 15.83 9.33 -18.60
N LYS A 104 16.24 10.26 -19.47
CA LYS A 104 16.34 11.68 -19.12
C LYS A 104 14.98 12.30 -18.80
N GLU A 105 13.95 12.02 -19.61
CA GLU A 105 12.59 12.52 -19.36
C GLU A 105 12.01 12.00 -18.03
N PHE A 106 12.20 10.72 -17.70
CA PHE A 106 11.83 10.17 -16.39
C PHE A 106 12.60 10.81 -15.25
N THR A 107 13.89 11.10 -15.43
CA THR A 107 14.70 11.74 -14.39
C THR A 107 14.30 13.20 -14.17
N ASN A 108 13.91 13.92 -15.22
CA ASN A 108 13.32 15.26 -15.09
C ASN A 108 11.97 15.25 -14.35
N LEU A 109 11.17 14.20 -14.56
CA LEU A 109 9.91 14.02 -13.85
C LEU A 109 10.14 13.72 -12.37
N LEU A 110 11.19 12.96 -12.07
CA LEU A 110 11.58 12.57 -10.72
C LEU A 110 12.00 13.76 -9.85
N THR A 111 12.76 14.73 -10.38
CA THR A 111 13.25 15.86 -9.56
C THR A 111 12.09 16.67 -8.97
N ALA A 112 11.12 17.06 -9.81
CA ALA A 112 9.93 17.79 -9.35
C ALA A 112 9.04 16.94 -8.41
N ALA A 113 8.89 15.64 -8.69
CA ALA A 113 8.09 14.76 -7.86
C ALA A 113 8.73 14.47 -6.49
N PHE A 114 10.06 14.38 -6.43
CA PHE A 114 10.82 14.14 -5.21
C PHE A 114 10.62 15.26 -4.19
N GLU A 115 10.71 16.52 -4.62
CA GLU A 115 10.53 17.70 -3.76
C GLU A 115 9.11 17.79 -3.19
N ILE A 116 8.08 17.58 -4.02
CA ILE A 116 6.69 17.55 -3.55
C ILE A 116 6.48 16.41 -2.55
N THR A 117 7.07 15.25 -2.80
CA THR A 117 7.00 14.10 -1.89
C THR A 117 7.68 14.40 -0.56
N ALA A 118 8.83 15.07 -0.58
CA ALA A 118 9.56 15.50 0.61
C ALA A 118 8.74 16.49 1.45
N MET A 119 8.11 17.49 0.80
CA MET A 119 7.20 18.42 1.46
C MET A 119 6.04 17.70 2.13
N LEU A 120 5.39 16.76 1.43
CA LEU A 120 4.31 15.94 2.00
C LEU A 120 4.78 15.08 3.17
N GLY A 121 6.01 14.58 3.14
CA GLY A 121 6.61 13.82 4.24
C GLY A 121 6.84 14.68 5.47
N ALA A 122 7.36 15.90 5.28
CA ALA A 122 7.48 16.89 6.36
C ALA A 122 6.10 17.28 6.91
N THR A 123 5.12 17.53 6.05
CA THR A 123 3.73 17.79 6.46
C THR A 123 3.17 16.64 7.28
N LEU A 124 3.36 15.38 6.86
CA LEU A 124 2.94 14.21 7.62
C LEU A 124 3.59 14.17 9.01
N LEU A 125 4.90 14.41 9.10
CA LEU A 125 5.61 14.45 10.37
C LEU A 125 5.04 15.53 11.31
N PHE A 126 4.83 16.75 10.81
CA PHE A 126 4.26 17.83 11.61
C PHE A 126 2.82 17.53 12.07
N VAL A 127 2.00 16.95 11.19
CA VAL A 127 0.65 16.50 11.55
C VAL A 127 0.69 15.43 12.64
N LEU A 128 1.58 14.44 12.54
CA LEU A 128 1.73 13.41 13.57
C LEU A 128 2.23 13.98 14.91
N LEU A 129 3.20 14.89 14.90
CA LEU A 129 3.69 15.57 16.11
C LEU A 129 2.61 16.46 16.75
N ALA A 130 1.81 17.14 15.93
CA ALA A 130 0.77 18.04 16.40
C ALA A 130 -0.43 17.30 16.99
N PHE A 131 -0.88 16.23 16.33
CA PHE A 131 -2.14 15.56 16.70
C PHE A 131 -1.95 14.27 17.48
N TYR A 132 -0.85 13.53 17.28
CA TYR A 132 -0.54 12.25 17.93
C TYR A 132 0.78 12.26 18.73
N PRO A 133 0.98 13.21 19.68
CA PRO A 133 2.22 13.31 20.46
C PRO A 133 2.52 12.03 21.26
N LYS A 134 1.50 11.34 21.81
CA LYS A 134 1.66 10.05 22.51
C LYS A 134 2.20 8.94 21.61
N VAL A 135 1.70 8.86 20.37
CA VAL A 135 2.19 7.87 19.40
C VAL A 135 3.63 8.19 19.03
N MET A 136 3.94 9.45 18.77
CA MET A 136 5.29 9.86 18.37
C MET A 136 6.33 9.65 19.48
N SER A 137 5.98 9.92 20.74
CA SER A 137 6.86 9.65 21.88
C SER A 137 7.13 8.16 22.06
N TYR A 138 6.08 7.33 21.95
CA TYR A 138 6.20 5.88 22.00
C TYR A 138 7.12 5.35 20.89
N PHE A 139 6.89 5.78 19.65
CA PHE A 139 7.73 5.40 18.51
C PHE A 139 9.19 5.85 18.68
N ALA A 140 9.42 7.07 19.17
CA ALA A 140 10.78 7.56 19.43
C ALA A 140 11.50 6.70 20.49
N SER A 141 10.81 6.22 21.52
CA SER A 141 11.41 5.37 22.56
C SER A 141 11.96 4.02 22.02
N ILE A 142 11.48 3.57 20.87
CA ILE A 142 11.89 2.31 20.22
C ILE A 142 12.80 2.57 19.03
N PHE A 143 12.39 3.48 18.13
CA PHE A 143 12.94 3.62 16.78
C PHE A 143 13.89 4.80 16.60
N LEU A 144 14.23 5.56 17.65
CA LEU A 144 15.15 6.69 17.55
C LEU A 144 16.44 6.39 16.75
N PRO A 145 17.11 5.23 16.92
CA PRO A 145 18.29 4.92 16.11
C PRO A 145 18.00 4.85 14.61
N THR A 146 16.82 4.32 14.23
CA THR A 146 16.40 4.22 12.83
C THR A 146 16.05 5.57 12.22
N TYR A 147 15.70 6.58 13.02
CA TYR A 147 15.43 7.94 12.53
C TYR A 147 16.71 8.59 12.00
N TYR A 148 17.85 8.42 12.69
CA TYR A 148 19.14 8.89 12.20
C TYR A 148 19.52 8.23 10.88
N ILE A 149 19.33 6.91 10.77
CA ILE A 149 19.56 6.17 9.52
C ILE A 149 18.67 6.73 8.41
N TYR A 150 17.38 6.94 8.70
CA TYR A 150 16.43 7.47 7.72
C TYR A 150 16.84 8.85 7.19
N VAL A 151 17.27 9.76 8.06
CA VAL A 151 17.75 11.10 7.67
C VAL A 151 19.00 11.02 6.80
N LEU A 152 19.99 10.19 7.17
CA LEU A 152 21.20 10.00 6.38
C LEU A 152 20.90 9.41 4.99
N LEU A 153 20.02 8.43 4.91
CA LEU A 153 19.57 7.85 3.64
C LEU A 153 18.85 8.89 2.78
N PHE A 154 18.02 9.75 3.39
CA PHE A 154 17.33 10.82 2.67
C PHE A 154 18.30 11.83 2.05
N ILE A 155 19.34 12.25 2.80
CA ILE A 155 20.41 13.12 2.28
C ILE A 155 21.13 12.42 1.13
N ALA A 156 21.57 11.16 1.33
CA ALA A 156 22.28 10.39 0.31
C ALA A 156 21.46 10.21 -0.98
N SER A 157 20.16 9.89 -0.85
CA SER A 157 19.25 9.74 -1.98
C SER A 157 19.02 11.06 -2.72
N THR A 158 18.93 12.18 -1.99
CA THR A 158 18.76 13.51 -2.59
C THR A 158 20.01 13.90 -3.37
N THR A 159 21.19 13.78 -2.76
CA THR A 159 22.47 14.07 -3.41
C THR A 159 22.66 13.22 -4.66
N THR A 160 22.43 11.91 -4.57
CA THR A 160 22.57 11.01 -5.74
C THR A 160 21.55 11.30 -6.83
N LEU A 161 20.31 11.68 -6.49
CA LEU A 161 19.31 12.08 -7.48
C LEU A 161 19.78 13.29 -8.30
N TYR A 162 20.27 14.36 -7.67
CA TYR A 162 20.73 15.54 -8.40
C TYR A 162 22.02 15.28 -9.19
N LEU A 163 22.94 14.46 -8.67
CA LEU A 163 24.13 14.03 -9.41
C LEU A 163 23.76 13.19 -10.64
N TYR A 164 22.81 12.28 -10.49
CA TYR A 164 22.30 11.46 -11.59
C TYR A 164 21.54 12.30 -12.63
N TRP A 165 20.70 13.23 -12.18
CA TRP A 165 19.96 14.15 -13.04
C TRP A 165 20.88 15.07 -13.85
N SER A 166 21.80 15.78 -13.18
CA SER A 166 22.76 16.66 -13.86
C SER A 166 23.76 15.88 -14.73
N GLY A 167 24.01 14.61 -14.37
CA GLY A 167 24.89 13.69 -15.06
C GLY A 167 24.57 13.43 -16.53
N PHE A 168 23.30 13.54 -16.91
CA PHE A 168 22.90 13.43 -18.32
C PHE A 168 23.61 14.46 -19.22
N GLU A 169 23.95 15.64 -18.69
CA GLU A 169 24.70 16.67 -19.41
C GLU A 169 26.19 16.71 -19.05
N THR A 170 26.51 16.57 -17.75
CA THR A 170 27.89 16.77 -17.25
C THR A 170 28.78 15.53 -17.36
N MET A 171 28.20 14.34 -17.47
CA MET A 171 28.91 13.05 -17.47
C MET A 171 28.75 12.27 -18.79
N LYS A 172 28.58 12.97 -19.93
CA LYS A 172 28.45 12.35 -21.26
C LYS A 172 29.58 11.37 -21.60
N GLU A 173 30.81 11.73 -21.26
CA GLU A 173 32.01 10.91 -21.48
C GLU A 173 32.29 9.91 -20.35
N ARG A 174 31.54 9.99 -19.24
CA ARG A 174 31.72 9.14 -18.04
C ARG A 174 30.48 8.29 -17.75
N LYS A 175 29.97 7.62 -18.77
CA LYS A 175 28.75 6.79 -18.69
C LYS A 175 28.78 5.73 -17.59
N GLY A 176 29.94 5.13 -17.30
CA GLY A 176 30.07 4.17 -16.20
C GLY A 176 29.78 4.77 -14.83
N LEU A 177 30.25 6.00 -14.57
CA LEU A 177 29.98 6.73 -13.34
C LEU A 177 28.51 7.15 -13.26
N HIS A 178 27.94 7.61 -14.37
CA HIS A 178 26.53 8.02 -14.43
C HIS A 178 25.59 6.83 -14.13
N LEU A 179 25.85 5.66 -14.73
CA LEU A 179 25.13 4.42 -14.42
C LEU A 179 25.32 3.97 -12.97
N PHE A 180 26.51 4.16 -12.38
CA PHE A 180 26.74 3.84 -10.98
C PHE A 180 25.94 4.75 -10.03
N LEU A 181 25.80 6.04 -10.37
CA LEU A 181 24.94 6.96 -9.61
C LEU A 181 23.46 6.57 -9.71
N GLY A 182 23.01 6.12 -10.89
CA GLY A 182 21.66 5.58 -11.05
C GLY A 182 21.43 4.31 -10.21
N PHE A 183 22.44 3.45 -10.08
CA PHE A 183 22.39 2.29 -9.17
C PHE A 183 22.29 2.73 -7.70
N LEU A 184 23.16 3.66 -7.26
CA LEU A 184 23.15 4.16 -5.90
C LEU A 184 21.83 4.83 -5.53
N LEU A 185 21.24 5.62 -6.44
CA LEU A 185 19.93 6.22 -6.26
C LEU A 185 18.87 5.14 -5.97
N ASN A 186 18.86 4.05 -6.74
CA ASN A 186 17.93 2.94 -6.53
C ASN A 186 18.20 2.18 -5.22
N LEU A 187 19.46 1.99 -4.86
CA LEU A 187 19.84 1.37 -3.58
C LEU A 187 19.36 2.20 -2.39
N PHE A 188 19.63 3.51 -2.39
CA PHE A 188 19.17 4.41 -1.32
C PHE A 188 17.65 4.53 -1.27
N ALA A 189 16.99 4.60 -2.42
CA ALA A 189 15.53 4.57 -2.51
C ALA A 189 14.94 3.30 -1.87
N LEU A 190 15.51 2.13 -2.16
CA LEU A 190 15.10 0.86 -1.56
C LEU A 190 15.27 0.89 -0.02
N LEU A 191 16.40 1.38 0.48
CA LEU A 191 16.65 1.49 1.92
C LEU A 191 15.70 2.49 2.60
N ILE A 192 15.44 3.65 1.97
CA ILE A 192 14.44 4.64 2.41
C ILE A 192 13.05 4.02 2.51
N MET A 193 12.70 3.07 1.65
CA MET A 193 11.41 2.38 1.75
C MET A 193 11.37 1.40 2.93
N ILE A 194 12.45 0.64 3.12
CA ILE A 194 12.51 -0.47 4.07
C ILE A 194 12.45 -0.01 5.53
N VAL A 195 13.07 1.12 5.86
CA VAL A 195 13.08 1.68 7.22
C VAL A 195 11.69 2.08 7.73
N PRO A 196 10.92 2.98 7.09
CA PRO A 196 9.56 3.33 7.52
C PRO A 196 8.57 2.19 7.35
N ASN A 197 8.84 1.23 6.46
CA ASN A 197 8.07 -0.02 6.44
C ASN A 197 8.17 -0.78 7.75
N ALA A 198 9.30 -0.73 8.46
CA ALA A 198 9.42 -1.32 9.80
C ALA A 198 8.47 -0.64 10.79
N TRP A 199 8.36 0.68 10.75
CA TRP A 199 7.47 1.42 11.65
C TRP A 199 6.00 1.08 11.38
N VAL A 200 5.59 1.03 10.10
CA VAL A 200 4.20 0.74 9.71
C VAL A 200 3.85 -0.73 9.94
N SER A 201 4.79 -1.66 9.70
CA SER A 201 4.57 -3.09 9.93
C SER A 201 4.54 -3.41 11.42
N PHE A 202 5.35 -2.73 12.24
CA PHE A 202 5.30 -2.83 13.70
C PHE A 202 3.95 -2.38 14.27
N GLN A 203 3.28 -1.38 13.68
CA GLN A 203 1.91 -1.01 14.09
C GLN A 203 0.93 -2.18 13.93
N ALA A 204 1.06 -2.98 12.87
CA ALA A 204 0.15 -4.07 12.56
C ALA A 204 0.52 -5.39 13.26
N SER A 205 1.81 -5.68 13.40
CA SER A 205 2.31 -6.90 14.00
C SER A 205 3.44 -6.59 14.99
N PRO A 206 3.17 -5.94 16.13
CA PRO A 206 4.22 -5.61 17.08
C PRO A 206 4.91 -6.88 17.64
N VAL A 207 6.07 -6.69 18.25
CA VAL A 207 6.78 -7.75 18.94
C VAL A 207 6.99 -7.36 20.38
N VAL A 208 7.13 -8.35 21.26
CA VAL A 208 7.47 -8.11 22.66
C VAL A 208 8.88 -7.56 22.72
N LEU A 209 9.06 -6.44 23.44
CA LEU A 209 10.35 -5.80 23.65
C LEU A 209 10.70 -5.85 25.13
N PRO A 210 11.58 -6.78 25.57
CA PRO A 210 12.04 -6.85 26.96
C PRO A 210 12.61 -5.54 27.51
N GLU A 211 12.52 -5.38 28.83
CA GLU A 211 13.18 -4.26 29.53
C GLU A 211 14.71 -4.42 29.52
N GLY A 212 15.44 -3.31 29.65
CA GLY A 212 16.91 -3.32 29.72
C GLY A 212 17.65 -3.43 28.38
N MET A 213 16.98 -3.70 27.25
CA MET A 213 17.63 -3.70 25.93
C MET A 213 18.24 -2.34 25.56
N GLY A 214 19.44 -2.37 24.97
CA GLY A 214 20.06 -1.18 24.38
C GLY A 214 19.22 -0.61 23.23
N ALA A 215 19.33 0.69 22.96
CA ALA A 215 18.50 1.37 21.96
C ALA A 215 18.55 0.71 20.57
N TRP A 216 19.74 0.29 20.13
CA TRP A 216 19.94 -0.39 18.84
C TRP A 216 19.32 -1.79 18.80
N GLU A 217 19.47 -2.54 19.87
CA GLU A 217 18.90 -3.89 20.01
C GLU A 217 17.38 -3.84 20.02
N LYS A 218 16.80 -2.93 20.82
CA LYS A 218 15.36 -2.68 20.87
C LYS A 218 14.80 -2.28 19.50
N ALA A 219 15.46 -1.36 18.80
CA ALA A 219 15.07 -0.95 17.47
C ALA A 219 15.12 -2.12 16.47
N PHE A 220 16.19 -2.91 16.49
CA PHE A 220 16.34 -4.05 15.58
C PHE A 220 15.32 -5.15 15.85
N ALA A 221 15.07 -5.49 17.11
CA ALA A 221 14.01 -6.42 17.50
C ALA A 221 12.64 -5.96 16.98
N ALA A 222 12.32 -4.67 17.12
CA ALA A 222 11.07 -4.10 16.61
C ALA A 222 10.96 -4.14 15.08
N VAL A 223 12.08 -3.98 14.35
CA VAL A 223 12.14 -4.11 12.89
C VAL A 223 11.82 -5.54 12.44
N GLN A 224 12.29 -6.55 13.18
CA GLN A 224 12.11 -7.97 12.86
C GLN A 224 10.70 -8.49 13.18
N ASN A 225 9.67 -7.72 12.84
CA ASN A 225 8.29 -8.15 12.95
C ASN A 225 7.83 -9.01 11.76
N PRO A 226 6.83 -9.90 11.93
CA PRO A 226 6.47 -10.92 10.93
C PRO A 226 6.03 -10.34 9.58
N THR A 227 5.39 -9.16 9.58
CA THR A 227 4.86 -8.56 8.36
C THR A 227 5.87 -7.65 7.63
N TRP A 228 7.06 -7.40 8.21
CA TRP A 228 8.03 -6.46 7.63
C TRP A 228 8.55 -6.90 6.26
N VAL A 229 9.07 -8.11 6.14
CA VAL A 229 9.61 -8.63 4.86
C VAL A 229 8.50 -8.75 3.80
N PRO A 230 7.34 -9.39 4.07
CA PRO A 230 6.25 -9.45 3.11
C PRO A 230 5.76 -8.05 2.67
N LEU A 231 5.71 -7.08 3.60
CA LEU A 231 5.31 -5.71 3.28
C LEU A 231 6.32 -5.02 2.36
N ASN A 232 7.62 -5.21 2.59
CA ASN A 232 8.67 -4.69 1.73
C ASN A 232 8.57 -5.24 0.30
N VAL A 233 8.41 -6.56 0.16
CA VAL A 233 8.26 -7.22 -1.14
C VAL A 233 7.01 -6.71 -1.86
N HIS A 234 5.87 -6.67 -1.16
CA HIS A 234 4.63 -6.16 -1.73
C HIS A 234 4.76 -4.70 -2.18
N ARG A 235 5.31 -3.82 -1.34
CA ARG A 235 5.46 -2.40 -1.67
C ARG A 235 6.46 -2.16 -2.79
N PHE A 236 7.57 -2.88 -2.84
CA PHE A 236 8.53 -2.77 -3.94
C PHE A 236 7.86 -3.08 -5.28
N ILE A 237 7.14 -4.20 -5.37
CA ILE A 237 6.42 -4.60 -6.58
C ILE A 237 5.29 -3.61 -6.89
N ALA A 238 4.53 -3.17 -5.89
CA ALA A 238 3.45 -2.20 -6.08
C ALA A 238 3.96 -0.84 -6.61
N ASN A 239 5.14 -0.38 -6.15
CA ASN A 239 5.78 0.85 -6.63
C ASN A 239 6.19 0.72 -8.11
N VAL A 240 6.67 -0.45 -8.54
CA VAL A 240 6.95 -0.77 -9.95
C VAL A 240 5.67 -0.66 -10.79
N VAL A 241 4.55 -1.21 -10.33
CA VAL A 241 3.25 -1.12 -11.01
C VAL A 241 2.79 0.33 -11.13
N LEU A 242 2.84 1.07 -10.02
CA LEU A 242 2.46 2.48 -9.96
C LEU A 242 3.30 3.33 -10.92
N GLY A 243 4.63 3.17 -10.88
CA GLY A 243 5.55 3.88 -11.77
C GLY A 243 5.25 3.59 -13.25
N GLY A 244 5.05 2.32 -13.62
CA GLY A 244 4.70 1.94 -14.99
C GLY A 244 3.42 2.61 -15.50
N PHE A 245 2.33 2.51 -14.72
CA PHE A 245 1.05 3.09 -15.14
C PHE A 245 1.05 4.63 -15.13
N ILE A 246 1.73 5.29 -14.18
CA ILE A 246 1.87 6.75 -14.20
C ILE A 246 2.70 7.20 -15.41
N CYS A 247 3.81 6.51 -15.73
CA CYS A 247 4.58 6.78 -16.95
C CYS A 247 3.75 6.57 -18.22
N GLY A 248 2.90 5.53 -18.25
CA GLY A 248 1.93 5.32 -19.32
C GLY A 248 0.91 6.46 -19.44
N ALA A 249 0.39 6.96 -18.31
CA ALA A 249 -0.52 8.10 -18.30
C ALA A 249 0.15 9.41 -18.72
N TYR A 250 1.41 9.65 -18.31
CA TYR A 250 2.22 10.77 -18.79
C TYR A 250 2.33 10.73 -20.32
N ALA A 251 2.73 9.59 -20.87
CA ALA A 251 2.85 9.37 -22.30
C ALA A 251 1.50 9.57 -23.00
N ALA A 252 0.40 9.12 -22.41
CA ALA A 252 -0.94 9.30 -22.95
C ALA A 252 -1.35 10.78 -23.05
N VAL A 253 -1.13 11.56 -21.98
CA VAL A 253 -1.40 13.00 -21.96
C VAL A 253 -0.58 13.73 -23.02
N LYS A 254 0.71 13.37 -23.14
CA LYS A 254 1.61 13.93 -24.15
C LYS A 254 1.23 13.53 -25.57
N TYR A 255 0.86 12.27 -25.79
CA TYR A 255 0.39 11.77 -27.09
C TYR A 255 -0.86 12.53 -27.56
N LEU A 256 -1.81 12.78 -26.66
CA LEU A 256 -3.04 13.53 -26.98
C LEU A 256 -2.79 15.02 -27.25
N GLY A 257 -1.68 15.56 -26.73
CA GLY A 257 -1.25 16.94 -26.93
C GLY A 257 -0.10 17.11 -27.92
N ALA A 258 0.32 16.05 -28.62
CA ALA A 258 1.45 16.07 -29.54
C ALA A 258 1.12 16.87 -30.80
N GLU A 259 2.07 17.72 -31.22
CA GLU A 259 1.88 18.64 -32.36
C GLU A 259 2.54 18.12 -33.65
N SER A 260 3.48 17.16 -33.52
CA SER A 260 4.16 16.52 -34.64
C SER A 260 3.96 15.00 -34.67
N GLN A 261 4.16 14.39 -35.83
CA GLN A 261 4.12 12.92 -35.95
C GLN A 261 5.25 12.26 -35.14
N GLU A 262 6.43 12.87 -35.08
CA GLU A 262 7.56 12.36 -34.30
C GLU A 262 7.22 12.32 -32.79
N GLU A 263 6.60 13.36 -32.26
CA GLU A 263 6.14 13.38 -30.87
C GLU A 263 5.09 12.28 -30.64
N ARG A 264 4.13 12.12 -31.56
CA ARG A 264 3.14 11.04 -31.47
C ARG A 264 3.79 9.67 -31.46
N ASP A 265 4.78 9.43 -32.31
CA ASP A 265 5.50 8.16 -32.37
C ASP A 265 6.24 7.87 -31.06
N HIS A 266 6.94 8.88 -30.53
CA HIS A 266 7.68 8.78 -29.29
C HIS A 266 6.77 8.47 -28.10
N TYR A 267 5.68 9.24 -27.91
CA TYR A 267 4.78 9.04 -26.78
C TYR A 267 3.90 7.80 -26.93
N ASP A 268 3.67 7.33 -28.16
CA ASP A 268 3.02 6.03 -28.37
C ASP A 268 3.90 4.87 -27.89
N TRP A 269 5.19 4.93 -28.22
CA TRP A 269 6.19 3.98 -27.76
C TRP A 269 6.38 4.03 -26.24
N MET A 270 6.48 5.23 -25.68
CA MET A 270 6.60 5.44 -24.24
C MET A 270 5.38 4.91 -23.49
N GLY A 271 4.17 5.11 -24.02
CA GLY A 271 2.93 4.57 -23.45
C GLY A 271 2.90 3.04 -23.44
N TYR A 272 3.44 2.41 -24.50
CA TYR A 272 3.63 0.96 -24.54
C TYR A 272 4.61 0.48 -23.48
N VAL A 273 5.76 1.14 -23.33
CA VAL A 273 6.75 0.80 -22.30
C VAL A 273 6.16 0.94 -20.90
N GLY A 274 5.43 2.03 -20.62
CA GLY A 274 4.74 2.23 -19.34
C GLY A 274 3.72 1.14 -19.02
N ASN A 275 2.83 0.80 -19.96
CA ASN A 275 1.86 -0.29 -19.77
C ASN A 275 2.54 -1.65 -19.60
N PHE A 276 3.63 -1.90 -20.33
CA PHE A 276 4.43 -3.12 -20.18
C PHE A 276 5.03 -3.23 -18.78
N ILE A 277 5.65 -2.17 -18.29
CA ILE A 277 6.21 -2.12 -16.94
C ILE A 277 5.12 -2.34 -15.89
N GLY A 278 3.98 -1.64 -16.03
CA GLY A 278 2.85 -1.76 -15.11
C GLY A 278 2.34 -3.20 -15.03
N ILE A 279 2.15 -3.85 -16.18
CA ILE A 279 1.75 -5.26 -16.23
C ILE A 279 2.83 -6.17 -15.65
N PHE A 280 4.10 -5.95 -16.00
CA PHE A 280 5.20 -6.78 -15.50
C PHE A 280 5.26 -6.79 -13.97
N GLY A 281 5.07 -5.63 -13.31
CA GLY A 281 4.93 -5.56 -11.86
C GLY A 281 3.61 -6.16 -11.35
N LEU A 282 2.51 -6.04 -12.12
CA LEU A 282 1.20 -6.54 -11.71
C LEU A 282 1.17 -8.07 -11.71
N LEU A 283 1.98 -8.72 -12.54
CA LEU A 283 2.03 -10.18 -12.65
C LEU A 283 2.39 -10.89 -11.31
N PRO A 284 3.48 -10.52 -10.59
CA PRO A 284 3.81 -11.09 -9.28
C PRO A 284 3.09 -10.44 -8.09
N LEU A 285 2.41 -9.29 -8.27
CA LEU A 285 1.82 -8.54 -7.17
C LEU A 285 0.73 -9.31 -6.38
N PRO A 286 -0.20 -10.06 -7.01
CA PRO A 286 -1.18 -10.87 -6.29
C PRO A 286 -0.53 -11.86 -5.31
N PHE A 287 0.60 -12.46 -5.69
CA PHE A 287 1.36 -13.34 -4.81
C PHE A 287 1.91 -12.59 -3.60
N ALA A 288 2.58 -11.45 -3.82
CA ALA A 288 3.14 -10.66 -2.73
C ALA A 288 2.04 -10.17 -1.77
N GLY A 289 0.87 -9.82 -2.29
CA GLY A 289 -0.32 -9.49 -1.49
C GLY A 289 -0.85 -10.68 -0.70
N TYR A 290 -0.95 -11.86 -1.32
CA TYR A 290 -1.36 -13.08 -0.65
C TYR A 290 -0.43 -13.47 0.49
N TRP A 291 0.89 -13.43 0.25
CA TRP A 291 1.89 -13.69 1.28
C TRP A 291 1.78 -12.72 2.46
N LEU A 292 1.66 -11.41 2.18
CA LEU A 292 1.48 -10.42 3.24
C LEU A 292 0.21 -10.68 4.08
N MET A 293 -0.92 -10.98 3.45
CA MET A 293 -2.18 -11.24 4.17
C MET A 293 -2.14 -12.56 4.95
N MET A 294 -1.45 -13.57 4.42
CA MET A 294 -1.20 -14.83 5.12
C MET A 294 -0.42 -14.61 6.42
N GLU A 295 0.62 -13.77 6.41
CA GLU A 295 1.40 -13.44 7.61
C GLU A 295 0.59 -12.61 8.62
N VAL A 296 -0.26 -11.68 8.16
CA VAL A 296 -1.20 -10.96 9.04
C VAL A 296 -2.17 -11.93 9.72
N TYR A 297 -2.74 -12.87 8.97
CA TYR A 297 -3.69 -13.87 9.49
C TYR A 297 -3.02 -14.81 10.49
N ARG A 298 -1.79 -15.24 10.22
CA ARG A 298 -0.97 -16.06 11.12
C ARG A 298 -0.63 -15.34 12.40
N TYR A 299 -0.28 -14.06 12.29
CA TYR A 299 0.02 -13.22 13.45
C TYR A 299 -1.20 -13.07 14.36
N ASN A 300 -2.37 -12.77 13.77
CA ASN A 300 -3.60 -12.63 14.53
C ASN A 300 -4.83 -12.99 13.68
N GLN A 301 -5.53 -14.06 14.11
CA GLN A 301 -6.73 -14.54 13.41
C GLN A 301 -7.86 -13.51 13.43
N GLN A 302 -8.01 -12.71 14.49
CA GLN A 302 -9.06 -11.69 14.58
C GLN A 302 -8.85 -10.57 13.56
N MET A 303 -7.62 -10.11 13.33
CA MET A 303 -7.30 -9.17 12.25
C MET A 303 -7.60 -9.79 10.89
N GLY A 304 -7.25 -11.06 10.71
CA GLY A 304 -7.56 -11.83 9.51
C GLY A 304 -9.05 -11.94 9.22
N ILE A 305 -9.86 -12.27 10.24
CA ILE A 305 -11.32 -12.31 10.17
C ILE A 305 -11.85 -10.91 9.84
N THR A 306 -11.38 -9.86 10.51
CA THR A 306 -11.81 -8.48 10.28
C THR A 306 -11.61 -8.06 8.82
N LEU A 307 -10.48 -8.43 8.21
CA LEU A 307 -10.15 -8.16 6.82
C LEU A 307 -10.97 -8.97 5.81
N MET A 308 -11.09 -10.29 6.01
CA MET A 308 -11.57 -11.20 4.96
C MET A 308 -13.00 -11.71 5.16
N GLY A 309 -13.49 -11.75 6.40
CA GLY A 309 -14.85 -12.21 6.76
C GLY A 309 -15.71 -11.15 7.46
N GLY A 310 -15.09 -10.09 7.98
CA GLY A 310 -15.74 -9.03 8.75
C GLY A 310 -16.15 -7.84 7.88
N PHE A 311 -16.32 -6.68 8.51
CA PHE A 311 -16.83 -5.49 7.82
C PHE A 311 -15.91 -4.97 6.70
N LEU A 312 -14.61 -5.25 6.73
CA LEU A 312 -13.67 -4.83 5.67
C LEU A 312 -13.68 -5.76 4.45
N SER A 313 -14.34 -6.92 4.50
CA SER A 313 -14.37 -7.90 3.39
C SER A 313 -14.92 -7.31 2.09
N TRP A 314 -15.86 -6.38 2.17
CA TRP A 314 -16.41 -5.67 1.02
C TRP A 314 -15.37 -4.77 0.33
N LEU A 315 -14.37 -4.26 1.05
CA LEU A 315 -13.25 -3.56 0.41
C LEU A 315 -12.45 -4.50 -0.51
N PHE A 316 -12.32 -5.79 -0.16
CA PHE A 316 -11.67 -6.77 -1.05
C PHE A 316 -12.49 -7.06 -2.32
N ILE A 317 -13.82 -6.96 -2.25
CA ILE A 317 -14.67 -7.05 -3.45
C ILE A 317 -14.48 -5.81 -4.34
N LEU A 318 -14.48 -4.61 -3.73
CA LEU A 318 -14.15 -3.37 -4.44
C LEU A 318 -12.74 -3.45 -5.07
N GLN A 319 -11.77 -3.98 -4.33
CA GLN A 319 -10.41 -4.21 -4.83
C GLN A 319 -10.41 -5.16 -6.05
N ALA A 320 -11.17 -6.26 -6.00
CA ALA A 320 -11.26 -7.20 -7.11
C ALA A 320 -11.78 -6.52 -8.39
N VAL A 321 -12.79 -5.65 -8.27
CA VAL A 321 -13.29 -4.82 -9.39
C VAL A 321 -12.17 -3.98 -9.99
N LEU A 322 -11.40 -3.29 -9.15
CA LEU A 322 -10.32 -2.41 -9.59
C LEU A 322 -9.19 -3.20 -10.26
N ILE A 323 -8.76 -4.33 -9.69
CA ILE A 323 -7.70 -5.14 -10.30
C ILE A 323 -8.19 -5.78 -11.62
N GLY A 324 -9.44 -6.23 -11.69
CA GLY A 324 -10.06 -6.68 -12.93
C GLY A 324 -10.03 -5.60 -14.01
N ALA A 325 -10.32 -4.35 -13.64
CA ALA A 325 -10.23 -3.20 -14.54
C ALA A 325 -8.79 -2.95 -15.03
N LEU A 326 -7.76 -3.12 -14.19
CA LEU A 326 -6.35 -3.03 -14.60
C LEU A 326 -6.00 -4.11 -15.64
N PHE A 327 -6.37 -5.37 -15.38
CA PHE A 327 -6.11 -6.46 -16.32
C PHE A 327 -6.84 -6.25 -17.65
N LEU A 328 -8.12 -5.88 -17.62
CA LEU A 328 -8.91 -5.58 -18.81
C LEU A 328 -8.32 -4.39 -19.59
N GLY A 329 -8.02 -3.28 -18.91
CA GLY A 329 -7.47 -2.08 -19.51
C GLY A 329 -6.12 -2.34 -20.18
N SER A 330 -5.17 -2.95 -19.47
CA SER A 330 -3.85 -3.24 -20.03
C SER A 330 -3.88 -4.24 -21.18
N ASN A 331 -4.72 -5.28 -21.12
CA ASN A 331 -4.88 -6.20 -22.25
C ASN A 331 -5.53 -5.51 -23.45
N TYR A 332 -6.57 -4.72 -23.21
CA TYR A 332 -7.24 -3.97 -24.26
C TYR A 332 -6.28 -2.98 -24.95
N TYR A 333 -5.39 -2.33 -24.20
CA TYR A 333 -4.33 -1.51 -24.77
C TYR A 333 -3.40 -2.31 -25.72
N PHE A 334 -2.96 -3.51 -25.32
CA PHE A 334 -2.15 -4.37 -26.20
C PHE A 334 -2.92 -4.82 -27.45
N TRP A 335 -4.20 -5.15 -27.32
CA TRP A 335 -5.04 -5.55 -28.45
C TRP A 335 -5.29 -4.40 -29.43
N LEU A 336 -5.46 -3.16 -28.93
CA LEU A 336 -5.47 -1.97 -29.78
C LEU A 336 -4.12 -1.79 -30.47
N GLY A 337 -3.01 -2.00 -29.75
CA GLY A 337 -1.68 -1.96 -30.33
C GLY A 337 -1.51 -2.95 -31.49
N LEU A 338 -2.00 -4.19 -31.34
CA LEU A 338 -2.03 -5.18 -32.42
C LEU A 338 -2.86 -4.70 -33.60
N ALA A 339 -4.05 -4.16 -33.35
CA ALA A 339 -4.99 -3.75 -34.39
C ALA A 339 -4.49 -2.55 -35.22
N TYR A 340 -3.76 -1.61 -34.60
CA TYR A 340 -3.42 -0.33 -35.24
C TYR A 340 -1.92 -0.18 -35.59
N ARG A 341 -1.01 -0.91 -34.93
CA ARG A 341 0.44 -0.79 -35.19
C ARG A 341 1.00 -1.89 -36.11
N VAL A 342 0.29 -3.01 -36.25
CA VAL A 342 0.77 -4.22 -36.95
C VAL A 342 -0.01 -4.46 -38.23
N GLU A 343 0.72 -4.77 -39.31
CA GLU A 343 0.12 -5.18 -40.59
C GLU A 343 -0.44 -6.61 -40.51
N GLY A 344 -1.59 -6.87 -41.13
CA GLY A 344 -2.24 -8.18 -41.08
C GLY A 344 -2.82 -8.56 -39.71
N ALA A 345 -3.22 -7.56 -38.91
CA ALA A 345 -3.75 -7.74 -37.55
C ALA A 345 -5.02 -8.63 -37.47
N GLU A 346 -5.70 -8.88 -38.60
CA GLU A 346 -6.91 -9.70 -38.68
C GLU A 346 -6.73 -11.10 -38.11
N ARG A 347 -5.52 -11.68 -38.24
CA ARG A 347 -5.18 -13.01 -37.71
C ARG A 347 -5.32 -13.11 -36.19
N TYR A 348 -5.28 -11.98 -35.48
CA TYR A 348 -5.36 -11.94 -34.01
C TYR A 348 -6.79 -11.73 -33.49
N LYS A 349 -7.78 -11.43 -34.34
CA LYS A 349 -9.16 -11.16 -33.92
C LYS A 349 -9.76 -12.32 -33.11
N LYS A 350 -9.64 -13.56 -33.62
CA LYS A 350 -10.17 -14.77 -32.95
C LYS A 350 -9.47 -15.07 -31.62
N PRO A 351 -8.12 -15.11 -31.54
CA PRO A 351 -7.42 -15.25 -30.26
C PRO A 351 -7.81 -14.19 -29.22
N ILE A 352 -7.88 -12.92 -29.63
CA ILE A 352 -8.28 -11.79 -28.76
C ILE A 352 -9.67 -12.02 -28.18
N LEU A 353 -10.64 -12.44 -28.99
CA LEU A 353 -12.00 -12.73 -28.52
C LEU A 353 -12.01 -13.84 -27.46
N TRP A 354 -11.31 -14.94 -27.69
CA TRP A 354 -11.21 -16.03 -26.72
C TRP A 354 -10.56 -15.59 -25.41
N MET A 355 -9.45 -14.83 -25.48
CA MET A 355 -8.80 -14.28 -24.28
C MET A 355 -9.73 -13.34 -23.51
N LEU A 356 -10.50 -12.49 -24.21
CA LEU A 356 -11.48 -11.62 -23.58
C LEU A 356 -12.55 -12.42 -22.84
N VAL A 357 -13.17 -13.41 -23.51
CA VAL A 357 -14.20 -14.25 -22.89
C VAL A 357 -13.67 -14.97 -21.65
N LEU A 358 -12.49 -15.60 -21.75
CA LEU A 358 -11.88 -16.29 -20.61
C LEU A 358 -11.53 -15.32 -19.47
N LEU A 359 -11.03 -14.14 -19.79
CA LEU A 359 -10.69 -13.12 -18.79
C LEU A 359 -11.95 -12.59 -18.09
N LEU A 360 -13.06 -12.41 -18.81
CA LEU A 360 -14.36 -12.03 -18.24
C LEU A 360 -14.94 -13.13 -17.35
N ILE A 361 -14.83 -14.40 -17.75
CA ILE A 361 -15.26 -15.54 -16.92
C ILE A 361 -14.44 -15.58 -15.63
N CYS A 362 -13.12 -15.50 -15.71
CA CYS A 362 -12.25 -15.49 -14.53
C CYS A 362 -12.54 -14.28 -13.64
N PHE A 363 -12.76 -13.11 -14.25
CA PHE A 363 -13.12 -11.90 -13.51
C PHE A 363 -14.47 -12.06 -12.79
N GLY A 364 -15.48 -12.64 -13.42
CA GLY A 364 -16.78 -12.94 -12.80
C GLY A 364 -16.66 -13.90 -11.61
N ILE A 365 -15.87 -14.97 -11.75
CA ILE A 365 -15.56 -15.89 -10.64
C ILE A 365 -14.90 -15.14 -9.49
N TRP A 366 -13.88 -14.33 -9.80
CA TRP A 366 -13.10 -13.63 -8.78
C TRP A 366 -13.91 -12.58 -8.01
N LEU A 367 -14.84 -11.91 -8.69
CA LEU A 367 -15.78 -10.94 -8.13
C LEU A 367 -16.81 -11.57 -7.17
N THR A 368 -17.00 -12.88 -7.20
CA THR A 368 -18.07 -13.52 -6.43
C THR A 368 -17.79 -13.44 -4.92
N PRO A 369 -18.69 -12.87 -4.11
CA PRO A 369 -18.53 -12.80 -2.65
C PRO A 369 -18.80 -14.17 -2.01
N HIS A 370 -18.10 -14.46 -0.91
CA HIS A 370 -18.30 -15.72 -0.17
C HIS A 370 -19.48 -15.65 0.80
N SER A 371 -19.68 -14.49 1.43
CA SER A 371 -20.82 -14.16 2.28
C SER A 371 -21.63 -13.04 1.63
N LEU A 372 -22.94 -13.24 1.52
CA LEU A 372 -23.87 -12.19 1.13
C LEU A 372 -24.42 -11.56 2.41
N VAL A 373 -24.61 -10.24 2.40
CA VAL A 373 -25.40 -9.59 3.45
C VAL A 373 -26.85 -9.89 3.14
N ALA A 374 -27.37 -10.90 3.82
CA ALA A 374 -28.72 -11.41 3.67
C ALA A 374 -29.49 -11.17 4.97
N SER A 375 -30.77 -10.82 4.84
CA SER A 375 -31.71 -10.83 5.95
C SER A 375 -31.85 -12.24 6.52
N LEU A 376 -32.36 -12.36 7.75
CA LEU A 376 -32.58 -13.65 8.40
C LEU A 376 -33.53 -14.55 7.58
N GLN A 377 -34.48 -13.96 6.86
CA GLN A 377 -35.41 -14.66 5.97
C GLN A 377 -34.70 -15.19 4.73
N GLU A 378 -33.86 -14.38 4.09
CA GLU A 378 -33.06 -14.78 2.93
C GLU A 378 -32.03 -15.85 3.30
N ALA A 379 -31.36 -15.73 4.45
CA ALA A 379 -30.43 -16.75 4.94
C ALA A 379 -31.12 -18.09 5.19
N ARG A 380 -32.34 -18.07 5.75
CA ARG A 380 -33.16 -19.29 5.89
C ARG A 380 -33.59 -19.85 4.55
N ALA A 381 -33.99 -19.01 3.60
CA ALA A 381 -34.38 -19.42 2.25
C ALA A 381 -33.21 -20.02 1.45
N MET A 382 -31.98 -19.55 1.69
CA MET A 382 -30.75 -20.08 1.09
C MET A 382 -30.24 -21.36 1.77
N GLY A 383 -30.85 -21.80 2.89
CA GLY A 383 -30.41 -22.96 3.65
C GLY A 383 -29.15 -22.74 4.50
N GLY A 384 -28.78 -21.49 4.78
CA GLY A 384 -27.61 -21.15 5.60
C GLY A 384 -27.07 -19.73 5.37
N THR A 385 -25.89 -19.45 5.93
CA THR A 385 -25.19 -18.16 5.81
C THR A 385 -24.54 -17.93 4.43
N HIS A 386 -24.52 -18.95 3.57
CA HIS A 386 -23.89 -18.92 2.25
C HIS A 386 -24.88 -19.31 1.17
N HIS A 387 -24.82 -18.60 0.04
CA HIS A 387 -25.63 -18.93 -1.14
C HIS A 387 -25.16 -20.27 -1.76
N PRO A 388 -26.05 -21.21 -2.10
CA PRO A 388 -25.69 -22.57 -2.52
C PRO A 388 -24.83 -22.62 -3.79
N ILE A 389 -25.06 -21.72 -4.75
CA ILE A 389 -24.28 -21.61 -5.99
C ILE A 389 -23.10 -20.64 -5.85
N LEU A 390 -23.38 -19.36 -5.52
CA LEU A 390 -22.35 -18.31 -5.45
C LEU A 390 -21.30 -18.55 -4.36
N GLY A 391 -21.68 -19.16 -3.23
CA GLY A 391 -20.77 -19.48 -2.13
C GLY A 391 -19.60 -20.37 -2.56
N VAL A 392 -19.82 -21.24 -3.57
CA VAL A 392 -18.78 -22.10 -4.17
C VAL A 392 -17.72 -21.26 -4.87
N PHE A 393 -18.10 -20.24 -5.66
CA PHE A 393 -17.13 -19.37 -6.34
C PHE A 393 -16.47 -18.36 -5.40
N GLY A 394 -17.08 -18.08 -4.25
CA GLY A 394 -16.55 -17.17 -3.25
C GLY A 394 -15.33 -17.67 -2.46
N VAL A 395 -15.02 -18.98 -2.49
CA VAL A 395 -13.89 -19.53 -1.72
C VAL A 395 -12.53 -19.19 -2.35
N MET A 396 -11.48 -19.25 -1.53
CA MET A 396 -10.11 -18.99 -1.97
C MET A 396 -9.65 -19.89 -3.13
N SER A 397 -10.15 -21.13 -3.20
CA SER A 397 -9.80 -22.06 -4.28
C SER A 397 -10.19 -21.50 -5.66
N ALA A 398 -11.45 -21.09 -5.82
CA ALA A 398 -11.94 -20.47 -7.05
C ALA A 398 -11.22 -19.15 -7.35
N LYS A 399 -11.04 -18.29 -6.35
CA LYS A 399 -10.41 -16.97 -6.52
C LYS A 399 -8.96 -17.09 -6.96
N MET A 400 -8.19 -17.99 -6.35
CA MET A 400 -6.79 -18.23 -6.72
C MET A 400 -6.67 -18.84 -8.12
N THR A 401 -7.54 -19.78 -8.48
CA THR A 401 -7.57 -20.33 -9.84
C THR A 401 -7.89 -19.25 -10.87
N ALA A 402 -8.91 -18.43 -10.63
CA ALA A 402 -9.31 -17.36 -11.53
C ALA A 402 -8.18 -16.32 -11.74
N VAL A 403 -7.54 -15.84 -10.66
CA VAL A 403 -6.46 -14.85 -10.80
C VAL A 403 -5.24 -15.43 -11.53
N ASN A 404 -4.85 -16.68 -11.24
CA ASN A 404 -3.72 -17.32 -11.92
C ASN A 404 -3.99 -17.56 -13.41
N LEU A 405 -5.23 -17.87 -13.80
CA LEU A 405 -5.62 -17.95 -15.21
C LEU A 405 -5.61 -16.57 -15.89
N MET A 406 -6.10 -15.51 -15.22
CA MET A 406 -6.00 -14.14 -15.74
C MET A 406 -4.55 -13.69 -15.97
N LEU A 407 -3.64 -14.10 -15.08
CA LEU A 407 -2.20 -13.87 -15.22
C LEU A 407 -1.62 -14.56 -16.46
N LEU A 408 -1.95 -15.84 -16.68
CA LEU A 408 -1.53 -16.57 -17.90
C LEU A 408 -2.09 -15.95 -19.18
N ILE A 409 -3.37 -15.56 -19.18
CA ILE A 409 -4.02 -14.90 -20.33
C ILE A 409 -3.33 -13.57 -20.64
N THR A 410 -3.05 -12.76 -19.62
CA THR A 410 -2.37 -11.47 -19.78
C THR A 410 -0.95 -11.64 -20.30
N PHE A 411 -0.22 -12.64 -19.81
CA PHE A 411 1.10 -12.97 -20.30
C PHE A 411 1.07 -13.45 -21.76
N ALA A 412 0.10 -14.30 -22.14
CA ALA A 412 -0.08 -14.75 -23.52
C ALA A 412 -0.41 -13.57 -24.46
N SER A 413 -1.25 -12.63 -24.02
CA SER A 413 -1.56 -11.40 -24.73
C SER A 413 -0.31 -10.55 -24.99
N PHE A 414 0.56 -10.42 -23.99
CA PHE A 414 1.85 -9.76 -24.14
C PHE A 414 2.77 -10.47 -25.15
N LEU A 415 2.93 -11.79 -25.03
CA LEU A 415 3.77 -12.58 -25.96
C LEU A 415 3.28 -12.45 -27.40
N MET A 416 1.96 -12.46 -27.60
CA MET A 416 1.33 -12.25 -28.90
C MET A 416 1.70 -10.87 -29.47
N TYR A 417 1.60 -9.81 -28.67
CA TYR A 417 2.02 -8.46 -29.06
C TYR A 417 3.52 -8.41 -29.42
N GLN A 418 4.38 -8.95 -28.56
CA GLN A 418 5.84 -8.92 -28.73
C GLN A 418 6.32 -9.63 -30.00
N ARG A 419 5.56 -10.62 -30.47
CA ARG A 419 5.86 -11.42 -31.67
C ARG A 419 5.26 -10.85 -32.94
N ALA A 420 4.33 -9.89 -32.83
CA ALA A 420 3.47 -9.52 -33.93
C ALA A 420 4.23 -8.97 -35.15
N ASN A 421 5.35 -8.29 -34.91
CA ASN A 421 6.23 -7.74 -35.94
C ASN A 421 7.55 -8.50 -36.09
N LYS A 422 7.67 -9.74 -35.60
CA LYS A 422 8.93 -10.50 -35.62
C LYS A 422 8.74 -11.87 -36.27
N VAL A 423 9.70 -12.25 -37.09
CA VAL A 423 9.75 -13.56 -37.74
C VAL A 423 10.96 -14.33 -37.21
N GLU A 424 10.69 -15.49 -36.60
CA GLU A 424 11.70 -16.39 -36.05
C GLU A 424 12.56 -16.99 -37.18
N THR A 425 13.89 -16.92 -37.03
CA THR A 425 14.87 -17.39 -38.04
C THR A 425 15.59 -18.67 -37.61
N VAL A 426 15.44 -19.10 -36.36
CA VAL A 426 16.05 -20.31 -35.83
C VAL A 426 15.40 -21.58 -36.39
N SER A 427 16.19 -22.63 -36.63
CA SER A 427 15.72 -23.90 -37.22
C SER A 427 14.68 -24.62 -36.37
N TRP A 428 14.78 -24.50 -35.04
CA TRP A 428 13.88 -25.12 -34.07
C TRP A 428 12.66 -24.25 -33.71
N ALA A 429 12.36 -23.19 -34.46
CA ALA A 429 11.27 -22.26 -34.17
C ALA A 429 9.90 -22.95 -34.04
N LYS A 430 9.62 -23.96 -34.88
CA LYS A 430 8.38 -24.76 -34.77
C LYS A 430 8.30 -25.49 -33.43
N GLY A 431 9.40 -26.11 -33.01
CA GLY A 431 9.51 -26.78 -31.70
C GLY A 431 9.37 -25.80 -30.54
N ALA A 432 9.99 -24.62 -30.64
CA ALA A 432 9.87 -23.54 -29.65
C ALA A 432 8.41 -23.13 -29.44
N ARG A 433 7.67 -22.90 -30.53
CA ARG A 433 6.26 -22.48 -30.47
C ARG A 433 5.38 -23.59 -29.89
N LEU A 434 5.62 -24.84 -30.28
CA LEU A 434 4.89 -25.99 -29.73
C LEU A 434 5.15 -26.13 -28.22
N ALA A 435 6.41 -26.05 -27.79
CA ALA A 435 6.78 -26.15 -26.38
C ALA A 435 6.11 -25.06 -25.54
N GLN A 436 6.11 -23.81 -25.99
CA GLN A 436 5.45 -22.72 -25.28
C GLN A 436 3.94 -22.94 -25.15
N TYR A 437 3.28 -23.36 -26.24
CA TYR A 437 1.86 -23.67 -26.22
C TYR A 437 1.54 -24.80 -25.24
N VAL A 438 2.31 -25.89 -25.28
CA VAL A 438 2.15 -27.03 -24.37
C VAL A 438 2.37 -26.62 -22.92
N ILE A 439 3.41 -25.83 -22.62
CA ILE A 439 3.69 -25.35 -21.26
C ILE A 439 2.54 -24.49 -20.71
N ILE A 440 2.05 -23.53 -21.50
CA ILE A 440 0.96 -22.63 -21.05
C ILE A 440 -0.35 -23.42 -20.86
N VAL A 441 -0.69 -24.32 -21.79
CA VAL A 441 -1.92 -25.13 -21.70
C VAL A 441 -1.84 -26.12 -20.54
N ALA A 442 -0.72 -26.82 -20.38
CA ALA A 442 -0.51 -27.75 -19.26
C ALA A 442 -0.58 -27.02 -17.91
N ALA A 443 0.00 -25.83 -17.81
CA ALA A 443 -0.12 -24.98 -16.63
C ALA A 443 -1.57 -24.58 -16.35
N GLY A 444 -2.33 -24.18 -17.38
CA GLY A 444 -3.75 -23.87 -17.25
C GLY A 444 -4.57 -25.07 -16.74
N ILE A 445 -4.34 -26.27 -17.29
CA ILE A 445 -4.98 -27.51 -16.85
C ILE A 445 -4.63 -27.80 -15.38
N TYR A 446 -3.36 -27.71 -15.02
CA TYR A 446 -2.91 -27.91 -13.64
C TYR A 446 -3.55 -26.92 -12.66
N ILE A 447 -3.62 -25.63 -13.02
CA ILE A 447 -4.21 -24.58 -12.17
C ILE A 447 -5.70 -24.84 -11.94
N ILE A 448 -6.42 -25.28 -12.98
CA ILE A 448 -7.84 -25.68 -12.86
C ILE A 448 -7.96 -26.91 -11.97
N TRP A 449 -7.15 -27.94 -12.22
CA TRP A 449 -7.15 -29.16 -11.41
C TRP A 449 -6.85 -28.88 -9.93
N ALA A 450 -5.81 -28.09 -9.63
CA ALA A 450 -5.45 -27.71 -8.26
C ALA A 450 -6.56 -26.89 -7.59
N GLY A 451 -7.26 -26.05 -8.35
CA GLY A 451 -8.44 -25.31 -7.90
C GLY A 451 -9.61 -26.21 -7.54
N VAL A 452 -9.94 -27.17 -8.40
CA VAL A 452 -11.02 -28.15 -8.17
C VAL A 452 -10.66 -29.09 -7.02
N TYR A 453 -9.43 -29.59 -6.99
CA TYR A 453 -8.94 -30.45 -5.91
C TYR A 453 -8.95 -29.72 -4.55
N GLY A 454 -8.71 -28.41 -4.57
CA GLY A 454 -8.79 -27.56 -3.37
C GLY A 454 -10.10 -27.66 -2.60
N TYR A 455 -11.22 -27.99 -3.24
CA TYR A 455 -12.52 -28.18 -2.56
C TYR A 455 -12.57 -29.43 -1.70
N PHE A 456 -11.77 -30.45 -2.02
CA PHE A 456 -11.78 -31.76 -1.37
C PHE A 456 -10.72 -31.90 -0.28
N VAL A 457 -9.89 -30.87 -0.07
CA VAL A 457 -8.81 -30.88 0.94
C VAL A 457 -9.05 -29.87 2.07
N PRO A 458 -8.42 -30.09 3.25
CA PRO A 458 -8.43 -29.13 4.34
C PRO A 458 -7.91 -27.74 3.94
N ALA A 459 -8.38 -26.70 4.62
CA ALA A 459 -8.04 -25.30 4.30
C ALA A 459 -6.54 -25.01 4.35
N ILE A 460 -5.81 -25.63 5.29
CA ILE A 460 -4.34 -25.57 5.39
C ILE A 460 -3.67 -26.02 4.08
N VAL A 461 -4.02 -27.21 3.56
CA VAL A 461 -3.43 -27.75 2.31
C VAL A 461 -3.80 -26.85 1.13
N ARG A 462 -5.04 -26.36 1.10
CA ARG A 462 -5.52 -25.43 0.07
C ARG A 462 -4.71 -24.13 0.03
N VAL A 463 -4.42 -23.56 1.19
CA VAL A 463 -3.72 -22.27 1.34
C VAL A 463 -2.21 -22.45 1.11
N TYR A 464 -1.56 -23.36 1.81
CA TYR A 464 -0.09 -23.43 1.83
C TYR A 464 0.53 -24.29 0.73
N VAL A 465 -0.22 -25.27 0.22
CA VAL A 465 0.30 -26.19 -0.80
C VAL A 465 -0.30 -25.83 -2.15
N LEU A 466 -1.62 -25.91 -2.28
CA LEU A 466 -2.27 -25.75 -3.59
C LEU A 466 -2.18 -24.32 -4.10
N SER A 467 -2.50 -23.30 -3.30
CA SER A 467 -2.43 -21.90 -3.75
C SER A 467 -1.00 -21.49 -4.09
N VAL A 468 -0.02 -21.91 -3.29
CA VAL A 468 1.41 -21.68 -3.56
C VAL A 468 1.85 -22.40 -4.83
N SER A 469 1.46 -23.65 -5.03
CA SER A 469 1.79 -24.42 -6.23
C SER A 469 1.24 -23.81 -7.52
N GLN A 470 0.03 -23.24 -7.49
CA GLN A 470 -0.53 -22.52 -8.64
C GLN A 470 0.32 -21.29 -8.99
N VAL A 471 0.73 -20.52 -7.97
CA VAL A 471 1.59 -19.35 -8.16
C VAL A 471 2.95 -19.75 -8.72
N LEU A 472 3.61 -20.76 -8.13
CA LEU A 472 4.90 -21.25 -8.60
C LEU A 472 4.81 -21.77 -10.04
N THR A 473 3.68 -22.38 -10.41
CA THR A 473 3.40 -22.78 -11.79
C THR A 473 3.38 -21.56 -12.72
N VAL A 474 2.64 -20.51 -12.38
CA VAL A 474 2.57 -19.28 -13.18
C VAL A 474 3.94 -18.60 -13.31
N LEU A 475 4.67 -18.46 -12.20
CA LEU A 475 6.03 -17.89 -12.21
C LEU A 475 7.01 -18.76 -13.03
N GLY A 476 6.91 -20.08 -12.90
CA GLY A 476 7.66 -21.03 -13.71
C GLY A 476 7.38 -20.87 -15.20
N VAL A 477 6.10 -20.74 -15.60
CA VAL A 477 5.71 -20.43 -16.97
C VAL A 477 6.33 -19.12 -17.43
N PHE A 478 6.26 -18.05 -16.63
CA PHE A 478 6.85 -16.76 -17.01
C PHE A 478 8.34 -16.87 -17.27
N ILE A 479 9.09 -17.54 -16.41
CA ILE A 479 10.53 -17.70 -16.56
C ILE A 479 10.85 -18.58 -17.77
N LEU A 480 10.30 -19.79 -17.83
CA LEU A 480 10.61 -20.78 -18.87
C LEU A 480 10.20 -20.28 -20.25
N VAL A 481 8.97 -19.76 -20.41
CA VAL A 481 8.50 -19.26 -21.69
C VAL A 481 9.27 -18.02 -22.11
N THR A 482 9.60 -17.11 -21.19
CA THR A 482 10.44 -15.94 -21.53
C THR A 482 11.82 -16.36 -22.02
N ILE A 483 12.46 -17.34 -21.38
CA ILE A 483 13.75 -17.89 -21.84
C ILE A 483 13.61 -18.48 -23.25
N ILE A 484 12.60 -19.33 -23.48
CA ILE A 484 12.37 -19.93 -24.80
C ILE A 484 12.15 -18.82 -25.85
N VAL A 485 11.37 -17.79 -25.55
CA VAL A 485 11.10 -16.67 -26.45
C VAL A 485 12.38 -15.88 -26.74
N VAL A 486 13.16 -15.53 -25.72
CA VAL A 486 14.41 -14.79 -25.92
C VAL A 486 15.38 -15.58 -26.80
N LEU A 487 15.50 -16.89 -26.57
CA LEU A 487 16.37 -17.76 -27.37
C LEU A 487 15.85 -17.99 -28.78
N SER A 488 14.54 -18.19 -28.96
CA SER A 488 13.93 -18.45 -30.28
C SER A 488 13.90 -17.20 -31.17
N MET A 489 13.91 -16.02 -30.56
CA MET A 489 13.87 -14.73 -31.25
C MET A 489 15.26 -14.14 -31.51
N ARG A 490 16.33 -14.90 -31.23
CA ARG A 490 17.69 -14.49 -31.56
C ARG A 490 17.82 -14.31 -33.07
N ASN A 491 18.28 -13.14 -33.50
CA ASN A 491 18.37 -12.75 -34.92
C ASN A 491 17.03 -12.80 -35.69
N ALA A 492 15.90 -12.64 -35.00
CA ALA A 492 14.60 -12.57 -35.66
C ALA A 492 14.54 -11.40 -36.66
N LYS A 493 13.93 -11.63 -37.82
CA LYS A 493 13.66 -10.55 -38.78
C LYS A 493 12.54 -9.67 -38.22
N ILE A 494 12.80 -8.37 -38.15
CA ILE A 494 11.86 -7.39 -37.59
C ILE A 494 11.11 -6.73 -38.75
N GLY A 495 9.81 -6.96 -38.82
CA GLY A 495 8.89 -6.25 -39.71
C GLY A 495 8.52 -4.86 -39.18
N PRO A 496 7.91 -4.03 -40.03
CA PRO A 496 7.54 -2.66 -39.66
C PRO A 496 6.49 -2.66 -38.54
N LEU A 497 6.65 -1.74 -37.59
CA LEU A 497 5.65 -1.45 -36.57
C LEU A 497 5.40 0.06 -36.58
N HIS A 498 4.16 0.45 -36.86
CA HIS A 498 3.79 1.83 -37.11
C HIS A 498 3.36 2.50 -35.80
N TRP A 499 4.30 3.19 -35.15
CA TRP A 499 4.01 4.02 -33.98
C TRP A 499 3.16 5.24 -34.37
N GLY A 500 2.54 5.88 -33.37
CA GLY A 500 1.82 7.14 -33.60
C GLY A 500 0.40 6.98 -34.14
N ARG A 501 -0.05 5.75 -34.47
CA ARG A 501 -1.36 5.47 -35.09
C ARG A 501 -2.45 5.01 -34.13
N MET A 502 -2.18 5.00 -32.82
CA MET A 502 -3.13 4.53 -31.82
C MET A 502 -4.38 5.42 -31.70
N PRO A 503 -5.58 4.83 -31.54
CA PRO A 503 -6.81 5.59 -31.41
C PRO A 503 -6.89 6.29 -30.05
N VAL A 504 -7.60 7.42 -29.96
CA VAL A 504 -7.74 8.23 -28.73
C VAL A 504 -8.17 7.40 -27.49
N ARG A 505 -9.00 6.37 -27.69
CA ARG A 505 -9.44 5.45 -26.62
C ARG A 505 -8.29 4.70 -25.94
N SER A 506 -7.18 4.41 -26.64
CA SER A 506 -6.01 3.77 -26.03
C SER A 506 -5.39 4.64 -24.94
N GLN A 507 -5.38 5.95 -25.17
CA GLN A 507 -4.78 6.92 -24.26
C GLN A 507 -5.65 7.11 -23.01
N HIS A 508 -6.98 7.06 -23.17
CA HIS A 508 -7.91 7.10 -22.03
C HIS A 508 -7.75 5.86 -21.14
N ILE A 509 -7.44 4.69 -21.72
CA ILE A 509 -7.17 3.46 -20.96
C ILE A 509 -5.88 3.57 -20.15
N LEU A 510 -4.80 4.13 -20.72
CA LEU A 510 -3.56 4.35 -19.97
C LEU A 510 -3.77 5.30 -18.78
N ILE A 511 -4.54 6.37 -18.98
CA ILE A 511 -4.93 7.29 -17.90
C ILE A 511 -5.80 6.56 -16.86
N LEU A 512 -6.79 5.78 -17.31
CA LEU A 512 -7.65 5.01 -16.42
C LEU A 512 -6.85 4.00 -15.58
N ASN A 513 -5.88 3.30 -16.16
CA ASN A 513 -5.01 2.38 -15.42
C ASN A 513 -4.24 3.10 -14.31
N ALA A 514 -3.74 4.31 -14.56
CA ALA A 514 -3.10 5.12 -13.52
C ALA A 514 -4.07 5.54 -12.41
N VAL A 515 -5.29 5.97 -12.76
CA VAL A 515 -6.35 6.29 -11.79
C VAL A 515 -6.69 5.07 -10.93
N VAL A 516 -6.91 3.92 -11.57
CA VAL A 516 -7.32 2.68 -10.92
C VAL A 516 -6.22 2.15 -10.00
N VAL A 517 -4.94 2.18 -10.39
CA VAL A 517 -3.86 1.72 -9.50
C VAL A 517 -3.70 2.63 -8.28
N ILE A 518 -3.79 3.96 -8.44
CA ILE A 518 -3.73 4.91 -7.32
C ILE A 518 -4.91 4.67 -6.37
N LEU A 519 -6.10 4.47 -6.92
CA LEU A 519 -7.29 4.16 -6.12
C LEU A 519 -7.17 2.82 -5.40
N THR A 520 -6.65 1.79 -6.06
CA THR A 520 -6.41 0.46 -5.47
C THR A 520 -5.44 0.57 -4.29
N MET A 521 -4.38 1.37 -4.42
CA MET A 521 -3.42 1.62 -3.35
C MET A 521 -4.04 2.42 -2.19
N SER A 522 -4.90 3.40 -2.47
CA SER A 522 -5.67 4.11 -1.44
C SER A 522 -6.58 3.15 -0.67
N LEU A 523 -7.31 2.31 -1.39
CA LEU A 523 -8.24 1.34 -0.82
C LEU A 523 -7.52 0.32 0.07
N MET A 524 -6.44 -0.28 -0.43
CA MET A 524 -5.70 -1.30 0.34
C MET A 524 -4.86 -0.69 1.47
N GLY A 525 -4.40 0.56 1.31
CA GLY A 525 -3.79 1.33 2.38
C GLY A 525 -4.75 1.54 3.56
N TYR A 526 -6.00 1.90 3.26
CA TYR A 526 -7.07 1.99 4.26
C TYR A 526 -7.37 0.64 4.89
N ALA A 527 -7.63 -0.41 4.10
CA ALA A 527 -7.98 -1.74 4.62
C ALA A 527 -6.92 -2.25 5.61
N ARG A 528 -5.63 -2.12 5.27
CA ARG A 528 -4.53 -2.48 6.17
C ARG A 528 -4.52 -1.63 7.43
N SER A 529 -4.69 -0.31 7.32
CA SER A 529 -4.69 0.57 8.50
C SER A 529 -5.87 0.29 9.44
N SER A 530 -7.06 0.06 8.88
CA SER A 530 -8.30 -0.23 9.61
C SER A 530 -8.37 -1.65 10.16
N SER A 531 -7.52 -2.57 9.70
CA SER A 531 -7.42 -3.93 10.29
C SER A 531 -7.04 -3.92 11.77
N ARG A 532 -6.43 -2.83 12.24
CA ARG A 532 -6.10 -2.61 13.66
C ARG A 532 -7.26 -2.03 14.47
N VAL A 533 -8.41 -1.75 13.86
CA VAL A 533 -9.61 -1.25 14.54
C VAL A 533 -9.31 0.01 15.36
N HIS A 534 -9.43 0.00 16.68
CA HIS A 534 -9.25 1.15 17.58
C HIS A 534 -7.81 1.25 18.11
N TRP A 535 -6.84 0.63 17.45
CA TRP A 535 -5.44 0.64 17.89
C TRP A 535 -4.54 1.43 16.94
N HIS A 536 -3.64 2.25 17.51
CA HIS A 536 -2.51 2.80 16.77
C HIS A 536 -1.44 1.73 16.52
N ILE A 537 -1.13 0.96 17.57
CA ILE A 537 -0.27 -0.22 17.52
C ILE A 537 -1.09 -1.38 18.06
N TYR A 538 -1.35 -2.38 17.23
CA TYR A 538 -2.33 -3.42 17.50
C TYR A 538 -2.02 -4.16 18.80
N GLY A 539 -2.95 -4.07 19.75
CA GLY A 539 -2.81 -4.68 21.06
C GLY A 539 -1.62 -4.17 21.86
N VAL A 540 -1.12 -2.95 21.64
CA VAL A 540 -0.02 -2.35 22.43
C VAL A 540 -0.32 -0.90 22.78
N LEU A 541 -0.74 -0.11 21.80
CA LEU A 541 -1.09 1.31 21.98
C LEU A 541 -2.48 1.57 21.43
N GLU A 542 -3.45 1.65 22.33
CA GLU A 542 -4.84 1.96 22.02
C GLU A 542 -5.01 3.42 21.58
N ASP A 543 -5.94 3.65 20.66
CA ASP A 543 -6.39 4.99 20.28
C ASP A 543 -7.50 5.40 21.26
N THR A 544 -7.18 6.28 22.21
CA THR A 544 -8.16 6.81 23.17
C THR A 544 -8.77 8.14 22.72
N SER A 545 -8.53 8.55 21.46
CA SER A 545 -9.11 9.76 20.91
C SER A 545 -10.61 9.58 20.62
N PRO A 546 -11.41 10.66 20.54
CA PRO A 546 -12.82 10.58 20.13
C PRO A 546 -13.04 9.95 18.75
N HIS A 547 -11.99 9.88 17.93
CA HIS A 547 -12.01 9.34 16.57
C HIS A 547 -11.43 7.93 16.47
N ALA A 548 -11.41 7.17 17.57
CA ALA A 548 -10.91 5.79 17.63
C ALA A 548 -11.75 4.75 16.86
N TYR A 549 -12.49 5.16 15.83
CA TYR A 549 -13.35 4.31 15.03
C TYR A 549 -12.91 4.28 13.56
N SER A 550 -13.33 3.25 12.83
CA SER A 550 -13.24 3.26 11.36
C SER A 550 -14.60 3.67 10.77
N PRO A 551 -14.64 4.68 9.87
CA PRO A 551 -15.89 5.11 9.25
C PRO A 551 -16.53 4.01 8.40
N ALA A 552 -17.83 4.17 8.14
CA ALA A 552 -18.57 3.31 7.24
C ALA A 552 -17.95 3.31 5.82
N LEU A 553 -18.08 2.19 5.10
CA LEU A 553 -17.35 1.94 3.85
C LEU A 553 -17.61 2.98 2.75
N GLY A 554 -18.78 3.60 2.70
CA GLY A 554 -19.09 4.68 1.76
C GLY A 554 -18.28 5.94 2.06
N HIS A 555 -18.18 6.33 3.32
CA HIS A 555 -17.33 7.45 3.75
C HIS A 555 -15.84 7.13 3.57
N ALA A 556 -15.43 5.90 3.91
CA ALA A 556 -14.07 5.42 3.65
C ALA A 556 -13.74 5.46 2.15
N GLY A 557 -14.67 5.01 1.30
CA GLY A 557 -14.57 5.07 -0.16
C GLY A 557 -14.44 6.51 -0.67
N ALA A 558 -15.22 7.44 -0.12
CA ALA A 558 -15.09 8.86 -0.43
C ALA A 558 -13.72 9.42 -0.06
N PHE A 559 -13.16 9.06 1.10
CA PHE A 559 -11.80 9.45 1.48
C PHE A 559 -10.74 8.84 0.54
N MET A 560 -10.88 7.57 0.13
CA MET A 560 -10.00 6.95 -0.86
C MET A 560 -10.05 7.67 -2.22
N ALA A 561 -11.26 8.04 -2.67
CA ALA A 561 -11.45 8.80 -3.90
C ALA A 561 -10.85 10.21 -3.80
N LEU A 562 -11.02 10.88 -2.65
CA LEU A 562 -10.42 12.19 -2.37
C LEU A 562 -8.89 12.13 -2.37
N SER A 563 -8.27 11.19 -1.65
CA SER A 563 -6.83 10.98 -1.66
C SER A 563 -6.31 10.72 -3.08
N THR A 564 -7.04 9.90 -3.86
CA THR A 564 -6.72 9.63 -5.26
C THR A 564 -6.80 10.88 -6.12
N PHE A 565 -7.85 11.70 -5.95
CA PHE A 565 -8.01 12.97 -6.66
C PHE A 565 -6.88 13.95 -6.33
N ILE A 566 -6.47 14.07 -5.06
CA ILE A 566 -5.36 14.92 -4.64
C ILE A 566 -4.06 14.45 -5.30
N VAL A 567 -3.76 13.15 -5.25
CA VAL A 567 -2.56 12.59 -5.91
C VAL A 567 -2.58 12.85 -7.41
N LEU A 568 -3.69 12.60 -8.10
CA LEU A 568 -3.82 12.87 -9.54
C LEU A 568 -3.62 14.35 -9.87
N SER A 569 -4.12 15.24 -9.02
CA SER A 569 -3.94 16.69 -9.16
C SER A 569 -2.47 17.08 -9.00
N LEU A 570 -1.76 16.50 -8.02
CA LEU A 570 -0.33 16.72 -7.83
C LEU A 570 0.50 16.15 -8.98
N VAL A 571 0.17 14.95 -9.48
CA VAL A 571 0.83 14.35 -10.65
C VAL A 571 0.58 15.20 -11.89
N ALA A 572 -0.64 15.68 -12.12
CA ALA A 572 -0.96 16.58 -13.22
C ALA A 572 -0.20 17.91 -13.11
N PHE A 573 -0.04 18.44 -11.90
CA PHE A 573 0.75 19.62 -11.63
C PHE A 573 2.24 19.39 -11.95
N VAL A 574 2.82 18.25 -11.54
CA VAL A 574 4.19 17.84 -11.92
C VAL A 574 4.33 17.75 -13.44
N PHE A 575 3.38 17.11 -14.13
CA PHE A 575 3.41 16.97 -15.59
C PHE A 575 3.35 18.35 -16.27
N TRP A 576 2.52 19.25 -15.76
CA TRP A 576 2.42 20.62 -16.24
C TRP A 576 3.70 21.42 -16.01
N MET A 577 4.30 21.30 -14.82
CA MET A 577 5.56 21.98 -14.47
C MET A 577 6.69 21.57 -15.41
N VAL A 578 6.91 20.26 -15.56
CA VAL A 578 7.95 19.71 -16.45
C VAL A 578 7.67 20.12 -17.91
N SER A 579 6.41 20.07 -18.34
CA SER A 579 6.04 20.47 -19.70
C SER A 579 6.22 21.96 -19.99
N SER A 580 6.00 22.81 -18.99
CA SER A 580 6.09 24.27 -19.12
C SER A 580 7.54 24.75 -19.01
N ALA A 581 8.35 24.11 -18.15
CA ALA A 581 9.78 24.36 -18.01
C ALA A 581 10.54 24.08 -19.32
N ILE A 582 10.18 23.00 -20.03
CA ILE A 582 10.79 22.66 -21.32
C ILE A 582 10.44 23.67 -22.43
N ARG A 583 9.28 24.35 -22.35
CA ARG A 583 8.82 25.31 -23.37
C ARG A 583 9.29 26.74 -23.14
N ARG A 584 9.80 27.08 -21.96
CA ARG A 584 10.31 28.43 -21.64
C ARG A 584 11.74 28.33 -21.11
N PRO A 585 12.77 28.67 -21.90
CA PRO A 585 14.17 28.61 -21.44
C PRO A 585 14.47 29.54 -20.25
N ALA A 586 13.55 30.46 -19.90
CA ALA A 586 13.64 31.30 -18.72
C ALA A 586 13.29 30.58 -17.40
N PHE A 587 12.66 29.40 -17.43
CA PHE A 587 12.37 28.61 -16.22
C PHE A 587 13.44 27.51 -16.06
N SER A 588 14.60 27.90 -15.54
CA SER A 588 15.65 26.94 -15.19
C SER A 588 15.28 26.21 -13.90
N ILE A 589 15.18 24.89 -13.99
CA ILE A 589 15.01 23.98 -12.84
C ILE A 589 16.25 23.97 -11.92
N GLN A 590 17.33 24.66 -12.27
CA GLN A 590 18.56 24.72 -11.48
C GLN A 590 18.43 25.50 -10.17
N TYR A 591 17.32 26.20 -9.92
CA TYR A 591 17.14 27.04 -8.73
C TYR A 591 15.80 26.77 -8.05
N PHE A 592 15.56 25.55 -7.56
CA PHE A 592 14.35 25.25 -6.77
C PHE A 592 14.51 25.72 -5.30
N PHE A 593 14.56 27.04 -5.13
CA PHE A 593 14.35 27.75 -3.86
C PHE A 593 13.07 28.62 -3.98
N PRO A 594 12.49 29.13 -2.87
CA PRO A 594 11.28 29.97 -2.87
C PRO A 594 11.30 31.12 -3.89
N ALA A 595 12.50 31.59 -4.25
CA ALA A 595 12.75 32.60 -5.27
C ALA A 595 12.12 32.27 -6.64
N SER A 596 12.19 31.04 -7.14
CA SER A 596 11.68 30.70 -8.49
C SER A 596 10.16 30.62 -8.54
N PHE A 597 9.51 30.18 -7.45
CA PHE A 597 8.06 30.25 -7.30
C PHE A 597 7.60 31.72 -7.20
N LEU A 598 8.32 32.55 -6.44
CA LEU A 598 8.05 33.98 -6.33
C LEU A 598 8.27 34.72 -7.66
N MET A 599 9.30 34.36 -8.43
CA MET A 599 9.55 34.87 -9.78
C MET A 599 8.46 34.41 -10.77
N TRP A 600 7.95 33.19 -10.64
CA TRP A 600 6.81 32.73 -11.42
C TRP A 600 5.53 33.50 -11.06
N VAL A 601 5.25 33.71 -9.77
CA VAL A 601 4.11 34.53 -9.31
C VAL A 601 4.23 35.98 -9.77
N SER A 602 5.43 36.58 -9.72
CA SER A 602 5.64 37.93 -10.26
C SER A 602 5.49 37.95 -11.79
N SER A 603 5.87 36.88 -12.48
CA SER A 603 5.68 36.76 -13.94
C SER A 603 4.21 36.63 -14.37
N LEU A 604 3.27 36.38 -13.44
CA LEU A 604 1.82 36.47 -13.72
C LEU A 604 1.36 37.92 -13.91
N LEU A 605 2.14 38.91 -13.44
CA LEU A 605 1.89 40.34 -13.64
C LEU A 605 2.58 40.88 -14.90
N ASP A 606 3.51 40.12 -15.47
CA ASP A 606 4.14 40.47 -16.74
C ASP A 606 3.15 40.28 -17.90
N ARG A 607 3.14 41.23 -18.85
CA ARG A 607 2.35 41.07 -20.06
C ARG A 607 2.90 39.87 -20.85
N PRO A 608 2.08 38.87 -21.19
CA PRO A 608 2.57 37.69 -21.89
C PRO A 608 3.18 38.10 -23.23
N ALA A 609 4.39 37.61 -23.51
CA ALA A 609 4.92 37.60 -24.87
C ALA A 609 3.84 37.00 -25.79
N GLY A 610 3.56 37.69 -26.89
CA GLY A 610 2.48 37.34 -27.82
C GLY A 610 2.53 35.84 -28.19
N PRO A 611 1.37 35.20 -28.36
CA PRO A 611 1.32 33.76 -28.58
C PRO A 611 2.10 33.40 -29.85
N ALA A 612 3.00 32.41 -29.73
CA ALA A 612 3.55 31.73 -30.89
C ALA A 612 2.40 31.21 -31.77
N PRO A 613 2.56 31.18 -33.11
CA PRO A 613 1.49 30.79 -34.02
C PRO A 613 0.91 29.42 -33.65
N GLN A 614 -0.40 29.38 -33.36
CA GLN A 614 -1.13 28.15 -33.07
C GLN A 614 -1.31 27.33 -34.35
N VAL A 615 -0.67 26.17 -34.43
CA VAL A 615 -0.74 25.28 -35.60
C VAL A 615 -1.99 24.37 -35.60
N SER A 616 -2.75 24.26 -34.51
CA SER A 616 -4.10 23.67 -34.56
C SER A 616 -4.95 24.00 -33.33
N LYS A 617 -6.28 23.94 -33.51
CA LYS A 617 -7.28 24.08 -32.44
C LYS A 617 -7.06 22.93 -31.45
N ARG A 618 -6.45 23.22 -30.30
CA ARG A 618 -6.24 22.25 -29.22
C ARG A 618 -7.58 21.58 -28.89
N PRO A 619 -7.75 20.26 -29.06
CA PRO A 619 -8.86 19.59 -28.41
C PRO A 619 -8.68 19.81 -26.90
N ASN A 620 -9.77 20.04 -26.17
CA ASN A 620 -9.74 20.11 -24.70
C ASN A 620 -9.43 18.73 -24.08
N PHE A 621 -8.29 18.11 -24.45
CA PHE A 621 -7.91 16.74 -24.07
C PHE A 621 -7.67 16.65 -22.56
N PHE A 622 -7.06 17.67 -21.96
CA PHE A 622 -6.85 17.74 -20.52
C PHE A 622 -8.19 17.72 -19.77
N ARG A 623 -9.19 18.48 -20.24
CA ARG A 623 -10.54 18.46 -19.67
C ARG A 623 -11.21 17.10 -19.83
N LYS A 624 -11.01 16.40 -20.95
CA LYS A 624 -11.55 15.04 -21.17
C LYS A 624 -10.88 14.00 -20.27
N ALA A 625 -9.55 14.08 -20.11
CA ALA A 625 -8.79 13.23 -19.20
C ALA A 625 -9.23 13.45 -17.75
N ALA A 626 -9.32 14.71 -17.31
CA ALA A 626 -9.82 15.07 -15.99
C ALA A 626 -11.26 14.61 -15.77
N ALA A 627 -12.15 14.81 -16.75
CA ALA A 627 -13.53 14.33 -16.68
C ALA A 627 -13.63 12.81 -16.56
N THR A 628 -12.76 12.07 -17.26
CA THR A 628 -12.70 10.60 -17.16
C THR A 628 -12.28 10.17 -15.76
N ALA A 629 -11.22 10.78 -15.22
CA ALA A 629 -10.74 10.49 -13.87
C ALA A 629 -11.79 10.84 -12.80
N CYS A 630 -12.35 12.04 -12.83
CA CYS A 630 -13.38 12.47 -11.88
C CYS A 630 -14.65 11.61 -11.99
N GLY A 631 -15.10 11.32 -13.21
CA GLY A 631 -16.28 10.47 -13.43
C GLY A 631 -16.09 9.07 -12.85
N PHE A 632 -14.90 8.48 -13.01
CA PHE A 632 -14.58 7.18 -12.42
C PHE A 632 -14.56 7.23 -10.88
N LEU A 633 -13.95 8.27 -10.29
CA LEU A 633 -13.91 8.44 -8.83
C LEU A 633 -15.30 8.67 -8.22
N ILE A 634 -16.16 9.43 -8.91
CA ILE A 634 -17.57 9.61 -8.50
C ILE A 634 -18.30 8.27 -8.58
N ALA A 635 -18.17 7.53 -9.69
CA ALA A 635 -18.80 6.23 -9.84
C ALA A 635 -18.33 5.23 -8.76
N PHE A 636 -17.04 5.21 -8.46
CA PHE A 636 -16.49 4.41 -7.36
C PHE A 636 -17.08 4.82 -6.01
N THR A 637 -17.15 6.12 -5.72
CA THR A 637 -17.70 6.63 -4.46
C THR A 637 -19.16 6.22 -4.31
N LEU A 638 -19.97 6.40 -5.36
CA LEU A 638 -21.37 5.95 -5.38
C LEU A 638 -21.48 4.45 -5.13
N LEU A 639 -20.63 3.64 -5.78
CA LEU A 639 -20.61 2.20 -5.58
C LEU A 639 -20.20 1.83 -4.14
N ALA A 640 -19.26 2.56 -3.53
CA ALA A 640 -18.87 2.38 -2.12
C ALA A 640 -20.00 2.73 -1.15
N PHE A 641 -20.96 3.58 -1.51
CA PHE A 641 -22.17 3.80 -0.72
C PHE A 641 -23.23 2.70 -0.91
N GLN A 642 -23.15 1.93 -2.00
CA GLN A 642 -24.05 0.79 -2.26
C GLN A 642 -23.61 -0.50 -1.56
N VAL A 643 -22.35 -0.62 -1.13
CA VAL A 643 -21.92 -1.76 -0.31
C VAL A 643 -22.46 -1.64 1.12
N PRO A 644 -22.56 -2.74 1.89
CA PRO A 644 -23.03 -2.71 3.27
C PRO A 644 -22.26 -1.71 4.14
N GLN A 645 -22.99 -0.80 4.78
CA GLN A 645 -22.43 0.27 5.58
C GLN A 645 -22.33 -0.15 7.05
N MET A 646 -21.11 -0.41 7.52
CA MET A 646 -20.81 -0.70 8.92
C MET A 646 -19.63 0.13 9.39
N ALA A 647 -19.82 0.87 10.48
CA ALA A 647 -18.73 1.54 11.18
C ALA A 647 -18.15 0.61 12.25
N SER A 648 -16.83 0.66 12.45
CA SER A 648 -16.17 -0.12 13.49
C SER A 648 -15.84 0.77 14.67
N ILE A 649 -16.63 0.62 15.74
CA ILE A 649 -16.54 1.42 16.96
C ILE A 649 -15.68 0.66 18.00
N PRO A 650 -14.91 1.35 18.86
CA PRO A 650 -14.27 0.71 20.01
C PRO A 650 -15.28 -0.08 20.87
N PRO A 651 -14.88 -1.22 21.45
CA PRO A 651 -15.67 -1.86 22.50
C PRO A 651 -15.79 -0.89 23.69
N LYS A 652 -16.91 -0.96 24.42
CA LYS A 652 -17.07 -0.16 25.65
C LYS A 652 -16.04 -0.63 26.70
N HIS A 653 -15.24 0.29 27.22
CA HIS A 653 -14.43 0.02 28.41
C HIS A 653 -15.39 -0.19 29.58
N GLU A 654 -15.46 -1.43 30.06
CA GLU A 654 -16.05 -1.71 31.36
C GLU A 654 -14.87 -1.74 32.32
N GLU A 655 -14.89 -0.88 33.33
CA GLU A 655 -13.90 -0.94 34.40
C GLU A 655 -13.90 -2.34 35.01
N PHE A 656 -12.73 -2.81 35.46
CA PHE A 656 -12.62 -4.07 36.19
C PHE A 656 -13.34 -3.91 37.53
N ASP A 657 -14.64 -4.15 37.53
CA ASP A 657 -15.47 -4.11 38.70
C ASP A 657 -15.57 -5.52 39.29
N SER A 658 -14.63 -5.82 40.20
CA SER A 658 -14.61 -7.08 40.94
C SER A 658 -15.88 -7.31 41.77
N SER A 659 -16.70 -6.29 42.03
CA SER A 659 -17.98 -6.44 42.74
C SER A 659 -19.05 -7.17 41.91
N GLN A 660 -18.89 -7.20 40.59
CA GLN A 660 -19.79 -7.91 39.66
C GLN A 660 -19.42 -9.40 39.53
N ILE A 661 -18.25 -9.81 40.02
CA ILE A 661 -17.76 -11.19 39.97
C ILE A 661 -18.35 -11.96 41.15
N LYS A 662 -19.47 -12.66 40.93
CA LYS A 662 -20.17 -13.43 41.96
C LYS A 662 -19.96 -14.94 41.83
N THR A 663 -19.62 -15.40 40.64
CA THR A 663 -19.41 -16.83 40.36
C THR A 663 -18.08 -17.06 39.66
N GLN A 664 -17.57 -18.29 39.72
CA GLN A 664 -16.41 -18.70 38.92
C GLN A 664 -16.66 -18.51 37.41
N GLY A 665 -17.91 -18.69 36.95
CA GLY A 665 -18.28 -18.43 35.56
C GLY A 665 -18.11 -16.97 35.15
N ASP A 666 -18.42 -16.03 36.04
CA ASP A 666 -18.20 -14.59 35.82
C ASP A 666 -16.70 -14.27 35.82
N LEU A 667 -15.95 -14.89 36.73
CA LEU A 667 -14.50 -14.75 36.81
C LEU A 667 -13.80 -15.20 35.52
N ILE A 668 -14.21 -16.35 34.97
CA ILE A 668 -13.70 -16.87 33.69
C ILE A 668 -13.98 -15.88 32.55
N LYS A 669 -15.19 -15.32 32.47
CA LYS A 669 -15.56 -14.36 31.42
C LYS A 669 -14.73 -13.07 31.51
N VAL A 670 -14.53 -12.55 32.71
CA VAL A 670 -13.69 -11.36 32.94
C VAL A 670 -12.22 -11.67 32.61
N GLY A 671 -11.73 -12.84 33.05
CA GLY A 671 -10.39 -13.33 32.72
C GLY A 671 -10.15 -13.48 31.23
N GLN A 672 -11.13 -14.02 30.50
CA GLN A 672 -11.11 -14.11 29.06
C GLN A 672 -11.03 -12.72 28.43
N LYS A 673 -11.86 -11.78 28.89
CA LYS A 673 -11.83 -10.40 28.40
C LYS A 673 -10.45 -9.77 28.61
N LEU A 674 -9.86 -9.91 29.80
CA LEU A 674 -8.52 -9.41 30.11
C LEU A 674 -7.43 -10.06 29.25
N PHE A 675 -7.49 -11.39 29.05
CA PHE A 675 -6.56 -12.15 28.22
C PHE A 675 -6.47 -11.61 26.77
N PHE A 676 -7.62 -11.24 26.19
CA PHE A 676 -7.70 -10.70 24.82
C PHE A 676 -7.56 -9.18 24.74
N SER A 677 -7.59 -8.47 25.87
CA SER A 677 -7.48 -7.01 25.93
C SER A 677 -6.21 -6.58 26.67
N LYS A 678 -6.33 -6.13 27.93
CA LYS A 678 -5.24 -5.55 28.72
C LYS A 678 -4.03 -6.48 28.84
N GLY A 679 -4.27 -7.78 29.05
CA GLY A 679 -3.22 -8.78 29.23
C GLY A 679 -2.45 -9.10 27.94
N GLN A 680 -3.03 -8.79 26.76
CA GLN A 680 -2.42 -8.96 25.44
C GLN A 680 -1.88 -10.38 25.18
N CYS A 681 -2.32 -11.38 25.96
CA CYS A 681 -1.77 -12.72 25.96
C CYS A 681 -1.97 -13.40 24.59
N ALA A 682 -3.08 -13.06 23.92
CA ALA A 682 -3.43 -13.52 22.58
C ALA A 682 -2.51 -13.00 21.45
N LEU A 683 -1.61 -12.03 21.70
CA LEU A 683 -0.58 -11.63 20.73
C LEU A 683 0.49 -12.70 20.55
N CYS A 684 0.69 -13.54 21.56
CA CYS A 684 1.78 -14.50 21.62
C CYS A 684 1.28 -15.94 21.75
N HIS A 685 0.24 -16.16 22.56
CA HIS A 685 -0.35 -17.47 22.80
C HIS A 685 -1.57 -17.73 21.91
N SER A 686 -1.65 -18.93 21.34
CA SER A 686 -2.86 -19.45 20.71
C SER A 686 -3.70 -20.25 21.70
N ILE A 687 -5.00 -20.36 21.45
CA ILE A 687 -5.92 -21.27 22.14
C ILE A 687 -6.37 -22.30 21.12
N GLY A 688 -5.53 -23.31 20.91
CA GLY A 688 -5.64 -24.34 19.91
C GLY A 688 -4.43 -24.40 19.00
N PRO A 689 -4.33 -25.48 18.19
CA PRO A 689 -3.17 -25.72 17.34
C PRO A 689 -2.96 -24.54 16.38
N SER A 690 -1.79 -23.91 16.49
CA SER A 690 -1.31 -22.85 15.62
C SER A 690 -0.02 -23.28 14.95
N GLU A 691 0.00 -23.22 13.62
CA GLU A 691 1.09 -23.71 12.76
C GLU A 691 2.36 -22.84 12.83
N SER A 692 2.25 -21.65 13.43
CA SER A 692 3.34 -20.69 13.62
C SER A 692 3.28 -20.07 15.02
N ALA A 693 3.14 -20.90 16.05
CA ALA A 693 2.98 -20.37 17.41
C ALA A 693 4.26 -19.68 17.89
N ARG A 694 4.10 -18.42 18.28
CA ARG A 694 5.16 -17.60 18.89
C ARG A 694 5.50 -18.05 20.31
N CYS A 695 4.51 -18.63 21.00
CA CYS A 695 4.58 -19.15 22.36
C CYS A 695 3.79 -20.47 22.47
N PRO A 696 3.86 -21.19 23.61
CA PRO A 696 3.09 -22.41 23.84
C PRO A 696 1.57 -22.23 23.61
N ASP A 697 0.94 -23.25 23.02
CA ASP A 697 -0.52 -23.36 22.90
C ASP A 697 -1.15 -23.54 24.29
N LEU A 698 -2.17 -22.75 24.62
CA LEU A 698 -2.85 -22.79 25.91
C LEU A 698 -4.06 -23.74 25.95
N LYS A 699 -4.46 -24.34 24.82
CA LYS A 699 -5.56 -25.30 24.81
C LYS A 699 -5.21 -26.53 25.65
N GLY A 700 -6.07 -26.84 26.62
CA GLY A 700 -5.88 -27.96 27.55
C GLY A 700 -4.82 -27.73 28.62
N MET A 701 -4.16 -26.57 28.65
CA MET A 701 -3.13 -26.28 29.66
C MET A 701 -3.73 -26.12 31.06
N GLY A 702 -5.01 -25.78 31.15
CA GLY A 702 -5.73 -25.73 32.42
C GLY A 702 -5.76 -27.04 33.21
N ALA A 703 -5.68 -28.19 32.54
CA ALA A 703 -5.59 -29.50 33.20
C ALA A 703 -4.14 -29.92 33.53
N LYS A 704 -3.15 -29.24 32.97
CA LYS A 704 -1.74 -29.65 33.01
C LYS A 704 -0.88 -28.79 33.90
N LEU A 705 -1.23 -27.51 34.06
CA LEU A 705 -0.46 -26.53 34.80
C LEU A 705 -1.17 -26.20 36.10
N THR A 706 -0.41 -26.07 37.18
CA THR A 706 -0.94 -25.63 38.47
C THR A 706 -1.17 -24.12 38.47
N ARG A 707 -2.00 -23.66 39.40
CA ARG A 707 -2.24 -22.22 39.65
C ARG A 707 -0.92 -21.48 39.87
N GLU A 708 -0.05 -22.04 40.71
CA GLU A 708 1.23 -21.45 41.12
C GLU A 708 2.17 -21.33 39.92
N PHE A 709 2.21 -22.38 39.08
CA PHE A 709 3.02 -22.36 37.87
C PHE A 709 2.54 -21.30 36.88
N MET A 710 1.22 -21.18 36.67
CA MET A 710 0.67 -20.13 35.81
C MET A 710 0.99 -18.73 36.36
N TYR A 711 0.86 -18.53 37.67
CA TYR A 711 1.18 -17.27 38.31
C TYR A 711 2.67 -16.90 38.20
N GLU A 712 3.56 -17.86 38.46
CA GLU A 712 5.01 -17.70 38.30
C GLU A 712 5.38 -17.42 36.84
N SER A 713 4.71 -18.08 35.88
CA SER A 713 4.91 -17.82 34.44
C SER A 713 4.54 -16.38 34.05
N LEU A 714 3.48 -15.82 34.67
CA LEU A 714 3.03 -14.45 34.39
C LEU A 714 3.92 -13.39 35.05
N THR A 715 4.50 -13.68 36.22
CA THR A 715 5.24 -12.71 37.04
C THR A 715 6.75 -12.84 36.93
N GLN A 716 7.26 -14.04 36.62
CA GLN A 716 8.68 -14.40 36.48
C GLN A 716 8.89 -15.33 35.27
N PRO A 717 8.60 -14.85 34.04
CA PRO A 717 8.63 -15.67 32.83
C PRO A 717 9.99 -16.28 32.50
N GLU A 718 11.09 -15.75 33.05
CA GLU A 718 12.45 -16.24 32.82
C GLU A 718 12.86 -17.39 33.76
N ALA A 719 12.02 -17.73 34.74
CA ALA A 719 12.28 -18.86 35.64
C ALA A 719 12.32 -20.22 34.90
N TYR A 720 11.68 -20.31 33.72
CA TYR A 720 11.63 -21.52 32.90
C TYR A 720 11.94 -21.24 31.44
N ILE A 721 12.62 -22.20 30.80
CA ILE A 721 12.85 -22.19 29.35
C ILE A 721 11.78 -23.06 28.68
N TYR A 722 10.90 -22.43 27.92
CA TYR A 722 9.87 -23.12 27.14
C TYR A 722 10.42 -23.57 25.80
N LEU A 723 10.30 -24.88 25.52
CA LEU A 723 10.70 -25.49 24.26
C LEU A 723 9.48 -25.97 23.46
N ASP A 724 9.58 -25.82 22.15
CA ASP A 724 8.63 -26.33 21.16
C ASP A 724 9.03 -27.76 20.76
N TYR A 725 8.08 -28.67 20.95
CA TYR A 725 8.19 -30.10 20.67
C TYR A 725 7.30 -30.53 19.49
N ARG A 726 6.64 -29.58 18.80
CA ARG A 726 5.63 -29.90 17.76
C ARG A 726 6.23 -30.21 16.39
N HIS A 727 7.55 -30.16 16.25
CA HIS A 727 8.26 -30.42 15.01
C HIS A 727 9.21 -31.62 15.16
N GLU A 728 9.40 -32.37 14.08
CA GLU A 728 10.34 -33.49 14.06
C GLU A 728 11.79 -33.00 14.27
N GLY A 729 12.55 -33.74 15.09
CA GLY A 729 13.93 -33.39 15.47
C GLY A 729 14.07 -32.80 16.88
N PRO A 730 15.23 -32.23 17.22
CA PRO A 730 15.48 -31.70 18.57
C PRO A 730 14.55 -30.51 18.88
N PRO A 731 14.13 -30.36 20.15
CA PRO A 731 13.23 -29.30 20.57
C PRO A 731 13.88 -27.92 20.39
N LYS A 732 13.12 -26.94 19.91
CA LYS A 732 13.60 -25.57 19.65
C LYS A 732 13.00 -24.60 20.66
N GLN A 733 13.68 -23.50 20.94
CA GLN A 733 13.08 -22.43 21.74
C GLN A 733 11.97 -21.74 20.93
N TYR A 734 10.93 -21.29 21.64
CA TYR A 734 9.89 -20.46 21.04
C TYR A 734 10.48 -19.12 20.57
N PRO A 735 10.02 -18.56 19.44
CA PRO A 735 10.55 -17.30 18.89
C PRO A 735 10.32 -16.08 19.78
N ALA A 736 9.30 -16.10 20.65
CA ALA A 736 8.98 -14.98 21.54
C ALA A 736 9.32 -15.33 23.00
N ARG A 737 9.87 -14.34 23.72
CA ARG A 737 10.03 -14.39 25.17
C ARG A 737 8.84 -13.71 25.83
N MET A 738 8.31 -14.34 26.87
CA MET A 738 7.18 -13.81 27.62
C MET A 738 7.67 -12.62 28.48
N PRO A 739 7.01 -11.44 28.43
CA PRO A 739 7.35 -10.31 29.28
C PRO A 739 6.74 -10.49 30.67
N HIS A 740 7.24 -9.73 31.65
CA HIS A 740 6.57 -9.62 32.95
C HIS A 740 5.18 -9.02 32.76
N ILE A 741 4.12 -9.78 33.06
CA ILE A 741 2.73 -9.37 32.82
C ILE A 741 2.22 -8.41 33.89
N ASN A 742 2.77 -8.49 35.10
CA ASN A 742 2.45 -7.62 36.22
C ASN A 742 3.21 -6.28 36.22
N LYS A 743 4.07 -6.05 35.23
CA LYS A 743 4.86 -4.81 35.08
C LYS A 743 4.54 -4.14 33.73
N PRO A 744 4.83 -2.84 33.59
CA PRO A 744 4.78 -2.19 32.28
C PRO A 744 5.57 -3.00 31.23
N PRO A 745 5.09 -3.10 29.97
CA PRO A 745 4.00 -2.34 29.38
C PRO A 745 2.59 -2.93 29.59
N VAL A 746 2.45 -4.13 30.18
CA VAL A 746 1.14 -4.80 30.35
C VAL A 746 0.46 -4.36 31.66
N GLY A 747 1.17 -4.52 32.78
CA GLY A 747 0.74 -4.01 34.09
C GLY A 747 -0.60 -4.54 34.58
N LEU A 748 -0.83 -5.87 34.51
CA LEU A 748 -1.98 -6.48 35.18
C LEU A 748 -1.81 -6.40 36.70
N SER A 749 -2.85 -5.95 37.38
CA SER A 749 -2.95 -6.01 38.84
C SER A 749 -3.18 -7.45 39.32
N GLU A 750 -2.94 -7.70 40.60
CA GLU A 750 -3.17 -9.02 41.22
C GLU A 750 -4.55 -9.61 40.93
N PRO A 751 -5.67 -8.87 41.12
CA PRO A 751 -7.00 -9.37 40.77
C PRO A 751 -7.15 -9.73 39.28
N GLU A 752 -6.53 -8.95 38.39
CA GLU A 752 -6.59 -9.18 36.95
C GLU A 752 -5.77 -10.42 36.55
N LEU A 753 -4.61 -10.65 37.18
CA LEU A 753 -3.80 -11.85 36.97
C LEU A 753 -4.58 -13.11 37.37
N LEU A 754 -5.21 -13.10 38.54
CA LEU A 754 -6.01 -14.23 39.03
C LEU A 754 -7.21 -14.50 38.12
N ALA A 755 -7.86 -13.46 37.60
CA ALA A 755 -8.92 -13.62 36.60
C ALA A 755 -8.39 -14.27 35.31
N VAL A 756 -7.25 -13.82 34.79
CA VAL A 756 -6.61 -14.43 33.61
C VAL A 756 -6.24 -15.90 33.86
N ILE A 757 -5.70 -16.24 35.03
CA ILE A 757 -5.40 -17.62 35.43
C ILE A 757 -6.67 -18.47 35.45
N ALA A 758 -7.76 -17.98 36.04
CA ALA A 758 -9.04 -18.68 36.08
C ALA A 758 -9.55 -18.99 34.67
N PHE A 759 -9.40 -18.05 33.72
CA PHE A 759 -9.70 -18.31 32.32
C PHE A 759 -8.80 -19.39 31.70
N VAL A 760 -7.48 -19.34 31.91
CA VAL A 760 -6.56 -20.36 31.38
C VAL A 760 -6.84 -21.75 31.95
N GLN A 761 -7.18 -21.84 33.24
CA GLN A 761 -7.63 -23.09 33.87
C GLN A 761 -8.89 -23.65 33.21
N SER A 762 -9.85 -22.79 32.85
CA SER A 762 -11.08 -23.20 32.17
C SER A 762 -10.86 -23.80 30.76
N LEU A 763 -9.68 -23.62 30.15
CA LEU A 763 -9.35 -24.16 28.83
C LEU A 763 -9.09 -25.68 28.81
N GLY A 764 -9.49 -26.40 29.85
CA GLY A 764 -9.45 -27.86 29.89
C GLY A 764 -9.34 -28.49 31.28
N GLY A 765 -9.22 -27.70 32.35
CA GLY A 765 -9.15 -28.15 33.74
C GLY A 765 -10.18 -27.50 34.66
N GLU A 766 -10.04 -27.74 35.95
CA GLU A 766 -10.89 -27.18 37.00
C GLU A 766 -10.36 -25.81 37.45
N VAL A 767 -11.27 -24.85 37.63
CA VAL A 767 -10.92 -23.49 38.05
C VAL A 767 -10.76 -23.47 39.58
N THR A 768 -9.54 -23.15 40.03
CA THR A 768 -9.19 -23.17 41.45
C THR A 768 -9.38 -21.81 42.13
N ILE A 769 -9.52 -20.72 41.35
CA ILE A 769 -9.68 -19.37 41.89
C ILE A 769 -11.15 -19.16 42.29
N GLN A 770 -11.37 -18.69 43.52
CA GLN A 770 -12.69 -18.31 44.01
C GLN A 770 -12.94 -16.80 43.89
N PRO A 771 -14.16 -16.37 43.53
CA PRO A 771 -14.53 -14.95 43.47
C PRO A 771 -14.23 -14.16 44.75
N GLU A 772 -14.30 -14.81 45.91
CA GLU A 772 -14.03 -14.22 47.24
C GLU A 772 -12.56 -13.77 47.37
N GLU A 773 -11.63 -14.45 46.70
CA GLU A 773 -10.20 -14.13 46.74
C GLU A 773 -9.93 -12.74 46.13
N LEU A 774 -10.67 -12.34 45.09
CA LEU A 774 -10.52 -11.03 44.48
C LEU A 774 -11.01 -9.89 45.38
N LYS A 775 -11.95 -10.19 46.30
CA LYS A 775 -12.46 -9.21 47.28
C LYS A 775 -11.44 -8.94 48.39
N ALA A 776 -10.59 -9.90 48.73
CA ALA A 776 -9.55 -9.75 49.76
C ALA A 776 -8.50 -8.68 49.37
N PHE A 777 -8.17 -8.56 48.08
CA PHE A 777 -7.25 -7.54 47.57
C PHE A 777 -7.84 -6.12 47.57
N MET A 778 -9.16 -5.97 47.70
CA MET A 778 -9.83 -4.67 47.82
C MET A 778 -9.72 -4.09 49.23
N ALA A 779 -9.67 -4.95 50.26
CA ALA A 779 -9.58 -4.51 51.65
C ALA A 779 -8.22 -3.84 51.94
N THR A 780 -7.16 -4.29 51.26
CA THR A 780 -5.79 -3.76 51.38
C THR A 780 -5.55 -2.49 50.56
N SER A 781 -6.20 -2.31 49.41
CA SER A 781 -6.04 -1.08 48.60
C SER A 781 -6.75 0.14 49.19
N VAL A 782 -7.80 -0.08 50.00
CA VAL A 782 -8.51 1.01 50.72
C VAL A 782 -7.71 1.49 51.93
N SER A 783 -6.90 0.63 52.57
CA SER A 783 -6.09 1.04 53.72
C SER A 783 -4.82 1.83 53.35
N THR A 784 -4.34 1.74 52.11
CA THR A 784 -3.12 2.45 51.65
C THR A 784 -3.39 3.77 50.92
N GLY A 785 -4.67 4.16 50.74
CA GLY A 785 -5.08 5.44 50.16
C GLY A 785 -5.29 6.57 51.17
N ALA A 786 -5.03 6.32 52.45
CA ALA A 786 -5.10 7.29 53.54
C ALA A 786 -3.75 7.35 54.28
N SER A 787 -2.70 7.76 53.57
CA SER A 787 -1.46 8.29 54.16
C SER A 787 -0.73 9.18 53.16
#